data_AF-A0A8J9YQE5-F1
#
_entry.id   AF-A0A8J9YQE5-F1
#
_cell.length_a   1.000
_cell.length_b   1.000
_cell.length_c   1.000
_cell.angle_alpha   90.00
_cell.angle_beta   90.00
_cell.angle_gamma   90.00
#
_symmetry.space_group_name_H-M   'P 1'
#
loop_
_entity.id
_entity.type
_entity.pdbx_description
1 polymer ?
#
loop_
_entity_poly.entity_id
_entity_poly.type
_entity_poly.pdbx_seq_one_letter_code
_entity_poly.pdbx_strand_id
1 'polypeptide(L)'
;MEKVSCTLILAAVFVLFGQLVCADDFTHHESLDEEGKFHLFWKFDDEKIEFEAQVQTTGWVGLGLSPNGGMPGSDIAIGWVKDGTAHLTDRYAEAQAQPPVDESQDWELVSGYENGTHTVLRFNRKLTTCDDRDRVINEDTLRVLWAWHDQDPEDVSGASGPAYHGTNRGARATLLLNRKVTETPTTGATYTLDLQMNNVAIPAHQDTTYWCRVFEMPTLASKHHIIKVEPIPTLGNEGLFHHVLIYKCKTNSNITIVPEEHPGHECQTPNMPSDWFGCYEGSIVASWAIGGGDFTYPEHVGYPIGDEEDSGYVLMEVHYDNPQMASGIFDSSGIRMTYTPELRENDAGTLEVGVMVNKFHVIPPRIMDFKTAGFCSPQCLSAFMEELGEPIKIIGLNLHAHLLGVKLNARLIHNGVETDIARDDNYDFNLQSQRMLKEEITVYPGDTLITECIYDSAHKDSVVYGGIGTPEEMCETFFLYYPKFNLSFCDSLPNVHHTLNFAGVQDFDFDENFDVQVTAPEHMVNMSYEEVMEAVPWTREKGRDFSEFLLNSTFYSYCSATHQSNVNTDALTGYDLPFPSGTRLPTEDICSSRTHFTHQEVLDEEGKFHLFWKFDDEKIEFEAQVQTTGWVGLGLSPNGGMPGSDIAIGWVKDGTAHLTDRYAEAKAQPPVDESQDWELVSGYENGTHTVLRFNRKLTTCDVRDRVINEDTLRVLWAWHDQDPEDESGVSGPAYHGTNRGARSTVLLSRKLTETPTTGTTYTFDMQMNNVSIPAHQDTTYWCRVFEMPTLASKHHIIKVAPITTPGNEALFHHVLIYECKANPNITILPEEHPGHECQTPNMPIDWFGCYEGTLVASWAIGGGDFAYPEHVGYPIGDGEDSGYVLMEVHYDNPQMASGIYDSSGIRMTYTPELRANDAGNLEVGVMVNKYHVVPPRTMDFTSAGFCSSQCLSAFIEELGEPIKIIGLTLHAHLLGVKLNARLIHNGVETDIARDDNYDFNLQSQRMLKEEVTVYPGDTLITECVYDSAHKDSVVYGGLGTPEEMCETFFLYYPKFNLGFCDSLPNVHHTLNFAGVQDFDFDENLDVHITAPEHMVNMSYEEVMEAVPWTREKGRDFSEHLLNSTFYSYCKASPKTNVDTTALTGYDLPFPRGTRLPTEDICSLIATPTPAPGDEPGPAGGSTALQAHRAAGYVLVTYLVVLVLTVWAE
;
A
#
# COMPACT_ATOMS: atom_id res chain seq x y z
N MET A 1 8.34 -24.53 43.36
CA MET A 1 8.23 -25.56 44.42
C MET A 1 6.83 -25.39 44.98
N GLU A 2 5.88 -26.32 44.92
CA GLU A 2 5.93 -27.78 44.95
C GLU A 2 4.99 -28.40 43.89
N LYS A 3 5.51 -29.39 43.17
CA LYS A 3 4.75 -30.46 42.51
C LYS A 3 4.54 -31.58 43.53
N VAL A 4 3.56 -32.46 43.24
CA VAL A 4 3.32 -33.82 43.80
C VAL A 4 2.10 -33.90 44.72
N SER A 5 0.99 -34.45 44.21
CA SER A 5 0.38 -35.68 44.74
C SER A 5 -0.91 -36.02 43.99
N CYS A 6 -0.89 -37.04 43.13
CA CYS A 6 -1.93 -38.07 43.09
C CYS A 6 -1.58 -39.17 42.10
N THR A 7 -1.06 -40.28 42.63
CA THR A 7 -1.12 -41.58 41.96
C THR A 7 -1.31 -42.63 43.06
N LEU A 8 -2.17 -43.62 42.78
CA LEU A 8 -2.47 -44.84 43.54
C LEU A 8 -3.58 -44.79 44.59
N ILE A 9 -4.83 -45.05 44.16
CA ILE A 9 -5.57 -46.25 44.60
C ILE A 9 -6.27 -46.88 43.38
N LEU A 10 -5.92 -48.13 43.10
CA LEU A 10 -6.43 -48.97 42.01
C LEU A 10 -7.86 -49.47 42.27
N ALA A 11 -8.64 -49.45 41.19
CA ALA A 11 -9.50 -50.54 40.69
C ALA A 11 -10.65 -51.08 41.58
N ALA A 12 -11.87 -50.65 41.26
CA ALA A 12 -12.94 -51.50 40.70
C ALA A 12 -14.25 -50.70 40.63
N VAL A 13 -15.01 -50.90 39.55
CA VAL A 13 -16.33 -50.28 39.25
C VAL A 13 -16.27 -48.93 38.54
N PHE A 14 -15.88 -48.93 37.27
CA PHE A 14 -16.43 -48.04 36.25
C PHE A 14 -16.46 -48.80 34.92
N VAL A 15 -17.56 -49.52 34.70
CA VAL A 15 -18.04 -49.96 33.39
C VAL A 15 -19.42 -49.32 33.29
N LEU A 16 -19.66 -48.58 32.20
CA LEU A 16 -20.82 -47.71 31.92
C LEU A 16 -20.77 -46.33 32.60
N PHE A 17 -19.98 -45.42 32.03
CA PHE A 17 -20.41 -44.11 31.51
C PHE A 17 -19.20 -43.54 30.75
N GLY A 18 -19.45 -43.05 29.53
CA GLY A 18 -18.41 -42.61 28.59
C GLY A 18 -17.46 -41.59 29.21
N GLN A 19 -16.17 -41.75 28.95
CA GLN A 19 -15.18 -40.71 29.18
C GLN A 19 -15.51 -39.54 28.25
N LEU A 20 -16.13 -38.49 28.79
CA LEU A 20 -15.85 -37.14 28.30
C LEU A 20 -14.37 -36.88 28.59
N VAL A 21 -13.55 -36.95 27.56
CA VAL A 21 -12.20 -36.38 27.57
C VAL A 21 -12.40 -34.87 27.69
N CYS A 22 -11.81 -34.25 28.71
CA CYS A 22 -11.93 -32.81 28.94
C CYS A 22 -11.46 -32.04 27.70
N ALA A 23 -12.37 -31.23 27.15
CA ALA A 23 -12.14 -30.27 26.06
C ALA A 23 -11.34 -29.03 26.52
N ASP A 24 -10.31 -29.21 27.34
CA ASP A 24 -9.60 -28.10 28.03
C ASP A 24 -8.72 -27.23 27.10
N ASP A 25 -8.68 -27.51 25.80
CA ASP A 25 -7.74 -26.85 24.86
C ASP A 25 -8.43 -25.95 23.82
N PHE A 26 -9.76 -26.04 23.61
CA PHE A 26 -10.48 -25.21 22.64
C PHE A 26 -11.14 -24.00 23.30
N THR A 27 -11.01 -22.83 22.67
CA THR A 27 -11.51 -21.54 23.18
C THR A 27 -12.93 -21.23 22.75
N HIS A 28 -13.39 -21.89 21.68
CA HIS A 28 -14.70 -21.68 21.07
C HIS A 28 -15.43 -23.00 20.84
N HIS A 29 -16.75 -22.96 20.93
CA HIS A 29 -17.61 -24.08 20.62
C HIS A 29 -18.96 -23.60 20.09
N GLU A 30 -19.56 -24.39 19.21
CA GLU A 30 -20.89 -24.13 18.66
C GLU A 30 -21.59 -25.45 18.28
N SER A 31 -22.91 -25.50 18.43
CA SER A 31 -23.74 -26.59 17.87
C SER A 31 -24.21 -26.16 16.49
N LEU A 32 -23.84 -26.86 15.42
CA LEU A 32 -24.18 -26.42 14.06
C LEU A 32 -25.61 -26.77 13.64
N ASP A 33 -26.18 -27.83 14.21
CA ASP A 33 -27.57 -28.23 14.01
C ASP A 33 -28.45 -27.92 15.23
N GLU A 34 -29.77 -27.77 15.00
CA GLU A 34 -30.77 -27.48 16.03
C GLU A 34 -30.99 -28.66 17.01
N GLU A 35 -30.67 -29.89 16.61
CA GLU A 35 -30.87 -31.08 17.45
C GLU A 35 -29.68 -31.37 18.38
N GLY A 36 -28.56 -30.64 18.23
CA GLY A 36 -27.35 -30.84 19.04
C GLY A 36 -26.56 -32.09 18.69
N LYS A 37 -26.57 -32.51 17.42
CA LYS A 37 -25.86 -33.72 16.95
C LYS A 37 -24.49 -33.42 16.36
N PHE A 38 -24.22 -32.19 15.94
CA PHE A 38 -22.98 -31.74 15.32
C PHE A 38 -22.42 -30.59 16.17
N HIS A 39 -21.42 -30.92 16.99
CA HIS A 39 -20.67 -29.93 17.75
C HIS A 39 -19.36 -29.62 17.07
N LEU A 40 -19.08 -28.33 16.86
CA LEU A 40 -17.81 -27.83 16.36
C LEU A 40 -17.10 -27.10 17.49
N PHE A 41 -15.86 -27.49 17.75
CA PHE A 41 -14.96 -26.79 18.65
C PHE A 41 -13.80 -26.22 17.84
N TRP A 42 -13.33 -25.03 18.18
CA TRP A 42 -12.17 -24.47 17.49
C TRP A 42 -11.33 -23.54 18.36
N LYS A 43 -10.11 -23.33 17.90
CA LYS A 43 -9.15 -22.35 18.39
C LYS A 43 -8.29 -21.90 17.21
N PHE A 44 -7.71 -20.73 17.31
CA PHE A 44 -6.88 -20.16 16.26
C PHE A 44 -5.71 -19.37 16.84
N ASP A 45 -4.69 -19.20 16.02
CA ASP A 45 -3.61 -18.23 16.20
C ASP A 45 -3.54 -17.31 14.97
N ASP A 46 -2.45 -16.56 14.82
CA ASP A 46 -2.27 -15.65 13.68
C ASP A 46 -2.00 -16.37 12.35
N GLU A 47 -1.71 -17.68 12.35
CA GLU A 47 -1.37 -18.45 11.15
C GLU A 47 -2.47 -19.44 10.72
N LYS A 48 -3.13 -20.11 11.68
CA LYS A 48 -4.06 -21.20 11.39
C LYS A 48 -5.20 -21.33 12.39
N ILE A 49 -6.22 -22.05 11.96
CA ILE A 49 -7.35 -22.49 12.77
C ILE A 49 -7.34 -24.01 12.92
N GLU A 50 -7.64 -24.49 14.12
CA GLU A 50 -7.78 -25.90 14.43
C GLU A 50 -9.22 -26.19 14.87
N PHE A 51 -9.83 -27.18 14.23
CA PHE A 51 -11.20 -27.62 14.47
C PHE A 51 -11.22 -29.02 15.09
N GLU A 52 -12.22 -29.26 15.94
CA GLU A 52 -12.68 -30.60 16.30
C GLU A 52 -14.19 -30.70 16.07
N ALA A 53 -14.57 -31.55 15.13
CA ALA A 53 -15.97 -31.89 14.88
C ALA A 53 -16.33 -33.16 15.65
N GLN A 54 -17.31 -33.06 16.55
CA GLN A 54 -17.89 -34.18 17.28
C GLN A 54 -19.32 -34.38 16.78
N VAL A 55 -19.54 -35.46 16.01
CA VAL A 55 -20.82 -35.67 15.33
C VAL A 55 -21.41 -37.02 15.72
N GLN A 56 -22.71 -37.03 16.06
CA GLN A 56 -23.46 -38.23 16.44
C GLN A 56 -23.78 -39.11 15.21
N THR A 57 -22.74 -39.70 14.63
CA THR A 57 -22.78 -40.61 13.47
C THR A 57 -21.67 -41.66 13.57
N THR A 58 -21.82 -42.78 12.87
CA THR A 58 -20.75 -43.78 12.65
C THR A 58 -20.37 -43.83 11.15
N GLY A 59 -20.15 -42.66 10.57
CA GLY A 59 -19.97 -42.50 9.14
C GLY A 59 -19.25 -41.19 8.83
N TRP A 60 -19.42 -40.64 7.63
CA TRP A 60 -18.70 -39.43 7.26
C TRP A 60 -19.30 -38.15 7.82
N VAL A 61 -18.41 -37.18 8.05
CA VAL A 61 -18.66 -35.81 8.51
C VAL A 61 -18.08 -34.84 7.50
N GLY A 62 -18.85 -33.80 7.16
CA GLY A 62 -18.43 -32.71 6.28
C GLY A 62 -18.56 -31.36 6.96
N LEU A 63 -17.54 -30.52 6.79
CA LEU A 63 -17.49 -29.13 7.22
C LEU A 63 -17.03 -28.29 6.03
N GLY A 64 -17.63 -27.12 5.80
CA GLY A 64 -17.17 -26.24 4.73
C GLY A 64 -17.34 -24.75 5.03
N LEU A 65 -16.64 -23.92 4.27
CA LEU A 65 -16.64 -22.47 4.33
C LEU A 65 -17.29 -21.93 3.06
N SER A 66 -18.42 -21.25 3.19
CA SER A 66 -19.25 -20.78 2.07
C SER A 66 -19.36 -19.25 2.04
N PRO A 67 -19.35 -18.64 0.84
CA PRO A 67 -19.60 -17.20 0.69
C PRO A 67 -21.04 -16.80 1.02
N ASN A 68 -22.01 -17.70 0.90
CA ASN A 68 -23.44 -17.37 0.99
C ASN A 68 -24.31 -18.45 1.66
N GLY A 69 -23.69 -19.46 2.26
CA GLY A 69 -24.37 -20.62 2.86
C GLY A 69 -24.83 -21.67 1.84
N GLY A 70 -24.63 -21.44 0.55
CA GLY A 70 -24.83 -22.43 -0.51
C GLY A 70 -23.57 -23.24 -0.80
N MET A 71 -23.72 -24.38 -1.48
CA MET A 71 -22.56 -25.19 -1.90
C MET A 71 -21.63 -24.50 -2.91
N PRO A 72 -22.11 -23.84 -3.98
CA PRO A 72 -21.21 -23.29 -5.01
C PRO A 72 -20.19 -22.29 -4.45
N GLY A 73 -18.93 -22.47 -4.82
CA GLY A 73 -17.80 -21.70 -4.33
C GLY A 73 -17.31 -22.08 -2.94
N SER A 74 -17.79 -23.17 -2.33
CA SER A 74 -17.40 -23.54 -0.96
C SER A 74 -16.15 -24.41 -0.93
N ASP A 75 -15.31 -24.11 0.05
CA ASP A 75 -14.12 -24.85 0.48
C ASP A 75 -14.56 -25.87 1.55
N ILE A 76 -14.37 -27.18 1.32
CA ILE A 76 -15.04 -28.25 2.08
C ILE A 76 -14.06 -29.36 2.48
N ALA A 77 -13.97 -29.63 3.79
CA ALA A 77 -13.37 -30.85 4.31
C ALA A 77 -14.42 -31.95 4.52
N ILE A 78 -14.16 -33.16 4.01
CA ILE A 78 -14.94 -34.37 4.31
C ILE A 78 -14.04 -35.43 4.92
N GLY A 79 -14.42 -35.95 6.10
CA GLY A 79 -13.65 -36.98 6.80
C GLY A 79 -14.50 -38.07 7.45
N TRP A 80 -13.87 -39.19 7.77
CA TRP A 80 -14.50 -40.38 8.35
C TRP A 80 -13.46 -41.29 9.01
N VAL A 81 -13.89 -42.34 9.73
CA VAL A 81 -12.97 -43.29 10.38
C VAL A 81 -13.32 -44.73 10.01
N LYS A 82 -12.46 -45.36 9.21
CA LYS A 82 -12.67 -46.72 8.71
C LYS A 82 -11.59 -47.66 9.20
N ASP A 83 -11.99 -48.82 9.72
CA ASP A 83 -11.08 -49.84 10.26
C ASP A 83 -10.07 -49.28 11.30
N GLY A 84 -10.49 -48.27 12.06
CA GLY A 84 -9.66 -47.57 13.05
C GLY A 84 -8.67 -46.56 12.48
N THR A 85 -8.76 -46.24 11.19
CA THR A 85 -7.94 -45.23 10.51
C THR A 85 -8.81 -44.04 10.12
N ALA A 86 -8.41 -42.83 10.52
CA ALA A 86 -9.10 -41.61 10.15
C ALA A 86 -8.65 -41.10 8.77
N HIS A 87 -9.59 -40.55 8.03
CA HIS A 87 -9.41 -40.00 6.69
C HIS A 87 -10.00 -38.59 6.62
N LEU A 88 -9.38 -37.73 5.83
CA LEU A 88 -9.87 -36.39 5.50
C LEU A 88 -9.52 -36.12 4.04
N THR A 89 -10.43 -35.51 3.30
CA THR A 89 -10.20 -35.01 1.94
C THR A 89 -10.68 -33.58 1.87
N ASP A 90 -9.83 -32.73 1.32
CA ASP A 90 -10.17 -31.37 0.90
C ASP A 90 -10.88 -31.39 -0.46
N ARG A 91 -11.89 -30.54 -0.62
CA ARG A 91 -12.86 -30.56 -1.70
C ARG A 91 -13.40 -29.16 -1.99
N TYR A 92 -13.49 -28.84 -3.28
CA TYR A 92 -14.16 -27.62 -3.74
C TYR A 92 -15.52 -27.91 -4.35
N ALA A 93 -16.53 -27.12 -3.97
CA ALA A 93 -17.88 -27.25 -4.50
C ALA A 93 -18.17 -26.23 -5.61
N GLU A 94 -18.18 -26.66 -6.87
CA GLU A 94 -18.54 -25.78 -8.01
C GLU A 94 -20.06 -25.59 -8.18
N ALA A 95 -20.85 -26.55 -7.70
CA ALA A 95 -22.29 -26.61 -7.89
C ALA A 95 -22.98 -27.29 -6.71
N GLN A 96 -24.32 -27.34 -6.73
CA GLN A 96 -25.10 -28.17 -5.81
C GLN A 96 -25.02 -29.67 -6.21
N ALA A 97 -23.82 -30.22 -6.22
CA ALA A 97 -23.51 -31.61 -6.53
C ALA A 97 -22.41 -32.12 -5.60
N GLN A 98 -22.12 -33.43 -5.63
CA GLN A 98 -21.02 -33.97 -4.84
C GLN A 98 -19.70 -33.26 -5.21
N PRO A 99 -19.00 -32.63 -4.26
CA PRO A 99 -17.81 -31.85 -4.57
C PRO A 99 -16.64 -32.79 -4.94
N PRO A 100 -15.92 -32.54 -6.05
CA PRO A 100 -14.68 -33.26 -6.35
C PRO A 100 -13.63 -33.04 -5.26
N VAL A 101 -12.62 -33.91 -5.22
CA VAL A 101 -11.43 -33.68 -4.38
C VAL A 101 -10.68 -32.50 -4.96
N ASP A 102 -10.23 -31.59 -4.11
CA ASP A 102 -9.48 -30.43 -4.56
C ASP A 102 -8.06 -30.81 -5.00
N GLU A 103 -7.47 -30.00 -5.88
CA GLU A 103 -6.13 -30.24 -6.42
C GLU A 103 -5.05 -29.97 -5.37
N SER A 104 -5.26 -28.94 -4.54
CA SER A 104 -4.54 -28.75 -3.28
C SER A 104 -5.24 -29.53 -2.15
N GLN A 105 -4.52 -29.77 -1.06
CA GLN A 105 -5.09 -30.36 0.16
C GLN A 105 -4.64 -29.51 1.34
N ASP A 106 -5.41 -28.46 1.63
CA ASP A 106 -5.07 -27.42 2.60
C ASP A 106 -5.60 -27.72 4.00
N TRP A 107 -6.54 -28.66 4.10
CA TRP A 107 -7.01 -29.21 5.36
C TRP A 107 -6.13 -30.39 5.82
N GLU A 108 -5.47 -30.20 6.95
CA GLU A 108 -4.59 -31.20 7.54
C GLU A 108 -5.27 -31.96 8.67
N LEU A 109 -5.47 -33.27 8.48
CA LEU A 109 -5.97 -34.16 9.54
C LEU A 109 -4.95 -34.29 10.68
N VAL A 110 -5.37 -33.94 11.90
CA VAL A 110 -4.55 -34.07 13.12
C VAL A 110 -4.82 -35.42 13.79
N SER A 111 -6.09 -35.76 14.00
CA SER A 111 -6.51 -37.05 14.55
C SER A 111 -7.98 -37.34 14.27
N GLY A 112 -8.38 -38.60 14.39
CA GLY A 112 -9.79 -38.95 14.33
C GLY A 112 -10.05 -40.31 14.93
N TYR A 113 -11.22 -40.48 15.57
CA TYR A 113 -11.67 -41.75 16.07
C TYR A 113 -13.19 -41.85 15.99
N GLU A 114 -13.69 -43.07 15.89
CA GLU A 114 -15.10 -43.37 15.94
C GLU A 114 -15.37 -44.27 17.15
N ASN A 115 -16.47 -43.99 17.85
CA ASN A 115 -17.01 -44.85 18.89
C ASN A 115 -18.43 -45.31 18.49
N GLY A 116 -19.10 -46.08 19.34
CA GLY A 116 -20.41 -46.66 19.00
C GLY A 116 -21.55 -45.65 18.75
N THR A 117 -21.33 -44.35 18.94
CA THR A 117 -22.34 -43.30 18.69
C THR A 117 -21.81 -42.06 17.97
N HIS A 118 -20.50 -41.83 17.92
CA HIS A 118 -19.92 -40.59 17.39
C HIS A 118 -18.68 -40.84 16.54
N THR A 119 -18.55 -39.98 15.54
CA THR A 119 -17.32 -39.75 14.77
C THR A 119 -16.74 -38.43 15.24
N VAL A 120 -15.46 -38.47 15.65
CA VAL A 120 -14.73 -37.29 16.12
C VAL A 120 -13.52 -37.09 15.23
N LEU A 121 -13.43 -35.92 14.61
CA LEU A 121 -12.33 -35.54 13.71
C LEU A 121 -11.72 -34.23 14.18
N ARG A 122 -10.39 -34.21 14.30
CA ARG A 122 -9.60 -33.02 14.61
C ARG A 122 -8.69 -32.73 13.43
N PHE A 123 -8.75 -31.51 12.90
CA PHE A 123 -8.02 -31.09 11.71
C PHE A 123 -7.71 -29.60 11.78
N ASN A 124 -6.70 -29.15 11.03
CA ASN A 124 -6.31 -27.75 10.99
C ASN A 124 -6.18 -27.25 9.56
N ARG A 125 -6.33 -25.94 9.38
CA ARG A 125 -6.21 -25.25 8.11
C ARG A 125 -5.57 -23.88 8.35
N LYS A 126 -4.68 -23.43 7.47
CA LYS A 126 -4.16 -22.06 7.53
C LYS A 126 -5.32 -21.06 7.40
N LEU A 127 -5.22 -19.90 8.03
CA LEU A 127 -6.21 -18.83 7.84
C LEU A 127 -6.25 -18.38 6.38
N THR A 128 -5.12 -18.52 5.69
CA THR A 128 -4.91 -18.13 4.30
C THR A 128 -4.04 -19.19 3.63
N THR A 129 -4.54 -19.82 2.56
CA THR A 129 -3.93 -21.04 1.96
C THR A 129 -3.31 -20.79 0.58
N CYS A 130 -3.59 -19.63 -0.05
CA CYS A 130 -3.10 -19.25 -1.39
C CYS A 130 -3.58 -20.15 -2.54
N ASP A 131 -4.48 -21.08 -2.26
CA ASP A 131 -5.32 -21.75 -3.24
C ASP A 131 -6.51 -20.82 -3.58
N ASP A 132 -6.82 -20.64 -4.87
CA ASP A 132 -7.88 -19.76 -5.37
C ASP A 132 -9.29 -20.35 -5.22
N ARG A 133 -9.38 -21.65 -4.92
CA ARG A 133 -10.61 -22.37 -4.57
C ARG A 133 -10.92 -22.31 -3.08
N ASP A 134 -9.94 -21.93 -2.29
CA ASP A 134 -10.03 -21.87 -0.85
C ASP A 134 -10.55 -20.53 -0.34
N ARG A 135 -11.19 -20.56 0.85
CA ARG A 135 -11.73 -19.34 1.46
C ARG A 135 -10.76 -18.75 2.47
N VAL A 136 -10.43 -17.47 2.33
CA VAL A 136 -9.68 -16.75 3.37
C VAL A 136 -10.53 -16.70 4.63
N ILE A 137 -9.96 -17.12 5.75
CA ILE A 137 -10.55 -16.98 7.08
C ILE A 137 -9.99 -15.70 7.68
N ASN A 138 -10.75 -14.63 7.59
CA ASN A 138 -10.46 -13.32 8.17
C ASN A 138 -11.46 -13.02 9.31
N GLU A 139 -11.58 -11.76 9.71
CA GLU A 139 -12.52 -11.31 10.75
C GLU A 139 -13.96 -11.09 10.22
N ASP A 140 -14.22 -11.42 8.95
CA ASP A 140 -15.55 -11.37 8.35
C ASP A 140 -16.44 -12.51 8.87
N THR A 141 -17.74 -12.35 8.70
CA THR A 141 -18.69 -13.41 8.98
C THR A 141 -18.57 -14.52 7.93
N LEU A 142 -18.39 -15.78 8.35
CA LEU A 142 -18.37 -16.92 7.44
C LEU A 142 -19.63 -17.76 7.56
N ARG A 143 -20.09 -18.35 6.45
CA ARG A 143 -21.17 -19.35 6.49
C ARG A 143 -20.56 -20.75 6.55
N VAL A 144 -20.53 -21.31 7.76
CA VAL A 144 -20.03 -22.66 8.01
C VAL A 144 -21.08 -23.68 7.58
N LEU A 145 -20.77 -24.43 6.52
CA LEU A 145 -21.56 -25.57 6.06
C LEU A 145 -21.27 -26.78 6.93
N TRP A 146 -22.29 -27.57 7.20
CA TRP A 146 -22.15 -28.85 7.88
C TRP A 146 -23.01 -29.91 7.20
N ALA A 147 -22.51 -31.14 7.18
CA ALA A 147 -23.24 -32.30 6.70
C ALA A 147 -22.72 -33.59 7.33
N TRP A 148 -23.54 -34.63 7.41
CA TRP A 148 -23.08 -35.96 7.84
C TRP A 148 -23.95 -37.09 7.32
N HIS A 149 -23.44 -38.32 7.38
CA HIS A 149 -24.18 -39.53 7.03
C HIS A 149 -23.73 -40.72 7.89
N ASP A 150 -24.62 -41.69 8.13
CA ASP A 150 -24.37 -42.89 8.96
C ASP A 150 -23.49 -43.97 8.30
N GLN A 151 -22.87 -43.70 7.15
CA GLN A 151 -22.10 -44.70 6.40
C GLN A 151 -20.81 -44.08 5.87
N ASP A 152 -19.70 -44.80 6.03
CA ASP A 152 -18.40 -44.42 5.48
C ASP A 152 -18.32 -44.58 3.95
N PRO A 153 -17.50 -43.77 3.25
CA PRO A 153 -17.12 -43.99 1.87
C PRO A 153 -16.40 -45.33 1.64
N GLU A 154 -16.57 -45.92 0.46
CA GLU A 154 -15.87 -47.17 0.11
C GLU A 154 -14.39 -46.96 -0.24
N ASP A 155 -14.04 -45.87 -0.94
CA ASP A 155 -12.66 -45.47 -1.26
C ASP A 155 -12.43 -43.94 -1.13
N VAL A 156 -11.17 -43.51 -1.25
CA VAL A 156 -10.72 -42.11 -1.12
C VAL A 156 -10.78 -41.34 -2.46
N SER A 157 -10.87 -42.02 -3.61
CA SER A 157 -10.59 -41.46 -4.96
C SER A 157 -11.69 -41.61 -6.03
N GLY A 158 -12.82 -42.23 -5.73
CA GLY A 158 -13.65 -42.91 -6.73
C GLY A 158 -14.96 -42.24 -7.13
N ALA A 159 -15.45 -42.61 -8.32
CA ALA A 159 -16.68 -42.20 -9.00
C ALA A 159 -18.01 -42.43 -8.23
N SER A 160 -17.94 -42.80 -6.95
CA SER A 160 -19.08 -43.09 -6.07
C SER A 160 -19.04 -42.40 -4.70
N GLY A 161 -18.07 -41.48 -4.46
CA GLY A 161 -17.68 -40.82 -3.18
C GLY A 161 -18.60 -40.84 -1.94
N PRO A 162 -18.67 -39.77 -1.12
CA PRO A 162 -19.48 -39.81 0.11
C PRO A 162 -20.97 -39.91 -0.23
N ALA A 163 -21.67 -40.83 0.44
CA ALA A 163 -23.11 -41.03 0.25
C ALA A 163 -23.88 -39.74 0.57
N TYR A 164 -24.95 -39.45 -0.18
CA TYR A 164 -25.73 -38.22 0.00
C TYR A 164 -26.31 -38.09 1.42
N HIS A 165 -25.96 -37.00 2.11
CA HIS A 165 -26.34 -36.69 3.51
C HIS A 165 -27.85 -36.55 3.76
N GLY A 166 -28.72 -36.53 2.73
CA GLY A 166 -30.16 -36.35 2.92
C GLY A 166 -30.50 -35.02 3.60
N THR A 167 -31.28 -35.07 4.68
CA THR A 167 -31.66 -33.89 5.50
C THR A 167 -30.60 -33.49 6.53
N ASN A 168 -29.54 -34.29 6.71
CA ASN A 168 -28.49 -34.04 7.71
C ASN A 168 -27.46 -33.04 7.17
N ARG A 169 -27.91 -31.81 6.90
CA ARG A 169 -27.09 -30.72 6.40
C ARG A 169 -27.65 -29.36 6.79
N GLY A 170 -26.79 -28.35 6.80
CA GLY A 170 -27.18 -26.97 7.00
C GLY A 170 -26.03 -26.00 6.81
N ALA A 171 -26.29 -24.73 7.07
CA ALA A 171 -25.31 -23.66 7.11
C ALA A 171 -25.56 -22.83 8.37
N ARG A 172 -24.49 -22.29 8.97
CA ARG A 172 -24.57 -21.42 10.14
C ARG A 172 -23.61 -20.24 9.96
N ALA A 173 -24.08 -19.03 10.22
CA ALA A 173 -23.21 -17.85 10.22
C ALA A 173 -22.38 -17.84 11.50
N THR A 174 -21.06 -17.73 11.38
CA THR A 174 -20.13 -17.80 12.51
C THR A 174 -18.96 -16.84 12.28
N LEU A 175 -18.54 -16.14 13.33
CA LEU A 175 -17.28 -15.38 13.37
C LEU A 175 -16.17 -16.31 13.89
N LEU A 176 -15.44 -16.95 12.98
CA LEU A 176 -14.40 -17.93 13.36
C LEU A 176 -13.24 -17.28 14.12
N LEU A 177 -12.87 -16.04 13.77
CA LEU A 177 -11.77 -15.30 14.41
C LEU A 177 -12.23 -14.34 15.52
N ASN A 178 -13.38 -14.60 16.14
CA ASN A 178 -13.87 -13.75 17.21
C ASN A 178 -12.96 -13.82 18.45
N ARG A 179 -12.27 -12.73 18.80
CA ARG A 179 -11.39 -12.69 19.97
C ARG A 179 -12.19 -12.55 21.26
N LYS A 180 -12.00 -13.49 22.18
CA LYS A 180 -12.53 -13.40 23.54
C LYS A 180 -11.49 -12.79 24.46
N VAL A 181 -11.88 -11.81 25.27
CA VAL A 181 -11.05 -11.31 26.37
C VAL A 181 -10.90 -12.42 27.40
N THR A 182 -9.66 -12.78 27.73
CA THR A 182 -9.39 -13.73 28.81
C THR A 182 -9.94 -13.18 30.12
N GLU A 183 -10.87 -13.90 30.75
CA GLU A 183 -11.40 -13.50 32.05
C GLU A 183 -10.28 -13.58 33.11
N THR A 184 -9.73 -12.43 33.51
CA THR A 184 -8.84 -12.37 34.68
C THR A 184 -9.69 -12.59 35.94
N PRO A 185 -9.36 -13.59 36.78
CA PRO A 185 -10.09 -13.81 38.02
C PRO A 185 -10.05 -12.56 38.91
N THR A 186 -11.19 -11.91 39.10
CA THR A 186 -11.30 -10.77 40.02
C THR A 186 -10.96 -11.24 41.44
N THR A 187 -10.03 -10.56 42.11
CA THR A 187 -9.61 -10.94 43.47
C THR A 187 -10.64 -10.55 44.53
N GLY A 188 -11.52 -9.58 44.22
CA GLY A 188 -12.59 -9.09 45.09
C GLY A 188 -13.98 -9.66 44.80
N ALA A 189 -14.98 -9.10 45.47
CA ALA A 189 -16.37 -9.48 45.29
C ALA A 189 -16.90 -9.01 43.92
N THR A 190 -17.64 -9.87 43.24
CA THR A 190 -18.43 -9.54 42.05
C THR A 190 -19.92 -9.68 42.37
N TYR A 191 -20.74 -8.87 41.72
CA TYR A 191 -22.19 -8.82 41.88
C TYR A 191 -22.86 -8.89 40.50
N THR A 192 -24.11 -9.32 40.46
CA THR A 192 -24.90 -9.44 39.22
C THR A 192 -26.20 -8.64 39.33
N LEU A 193 -26.62 -8.05 38.21
CA LEU A 193 -27.89 -7.33 38.05
C LEU A 193 -28.59 -7.82 36.79
N ASP A 194 -29.80 -8.34 36.93
CA ASP A 194 -30.62 -8.81 35.81
C ASP A 194 -31.67 -7.78 35.45
N LEU A 195 -31.64 -7.32 34.20
CA LEU A 195 -32.60 -6.39 33.61
C LEU A 195 -33.44 -7.19 32.61
N GLN A 196 -34.62 -7.64 33.03
CA GLN A 196 -35.49 -8.48 32.21
C GLN A 196 -36.83 -7.80 31.92
N MET A 197 -37.30 -7.96 30.69
CA MET A 197 -38.68 -7.63 30.34
C MET A 197 -39.66 -8.50 31.13
N ASN A 198 -40.89 -8.02 31.31
CA ASN A 198 -41.90 -8.72 32.10
C ASN A 198 -43.09 -9.14 31.24
N ASN A 199 -43.02 -10.35 30.70
CA ASN A 199 -44.12 -10.99 29.99
C ASN A 199 -44.75 -10.07 28.92
N VAL A 200 -43.89 -9.48 28.10
CA VAL A 200 -44.24 -8.58 27.00
C VAL A 200 -45.00 -9.39 25.97
N ALA A 201 -46.24 -8.98 25.67
CA ALA A 201 -47.00 -9.55 24.57
C ALA A 201 -46.50 -8.93 23.26
N ILE A 202 -45.70 -9.67 22.50
CA ILE A 202 -45.14 -9.16 21.25
C ILE A 202 -46.30 -8.88 20.28
N PRO A 203 -46.39 -7.65 19.72
CA PRO A 203 -47.41 -7.31 18.75
C PRO A 203 -47.45 -8.25 17.55
N ALA A 204 -48.66 -8.57 17.10
CA ALA A 204 -48.92 -9.39 15.91
C ALA A 204 -49.54 -8.58 14.75
N HIS A 205 -49.47 -7.25 14.84
CA HIS A 205 -50.01 -6.33 13.82
C HIS A 205 -48.91 -5.54 13.10
N GLN A 206 -47.66 -5.76 13.49
CA GLN A 206 -46.45 -5.21 12.90
C GLN A 206 -45.35 -6.26 13.04
N ASP A 207 -44.36 -6.20 12.15
CA ASP A 207 -43.19 -7.08 12.14
C ASP A 207 -42.13 -6.59 13.14
N THR A 208 -41.87 -5.29 13.18
CA THR A 208 -40.88 -4.69 14.09
C THR A 208 -41.53 -4.05 15.31
N THR A 209 -40.99 -4.28 16.51
CA THR A 209 -41.44 -3.57 17.73
C THR A 209 -40.27 -3.21 18.62
N TYR A 210 -40.14 -1.93 18.95
CA TYR A 210 -39.22 -1.45 20.00
C TYR A 210 -39.98 -1.31 21.31
N TRP A 211 -39.51 -1.99 22.34
CA TRP A 211 -40.17 -2.05 23.64
C TRP A 211 -39.28 -1.53 24.76
N CYS A 212 -39.79 -0.53 25.48
CA CYS A 212 -39.06 0.25 26.46
C CYS A 212 -39.53 -0.05 27.87
N ARG A 213 -38.56 -0.16 28.78
CA ARG A 213 -38.81 -0.24 30.22
C ARG A 213 -37.68 0.39 31.01
N VAL A 214 -38.03 1.25 31.97
CA VAL A 214 -37.07 1.80 32.94
C VAL A 214 -36.84 0.84 34.10
N PHE A 215 -35.59 0.71 34.53
CA PHE A 215 -35.13 -0.07 35.67
C PHE A 215 -34.40 0.81 36.68
N GLU A 216 -34.54 0.47 37.97
CA GLU A 216 -33.75 1.06 39.06
C GLU A 216 -32.41 0.33 39.18
N MET A 217 -31.32 1.10 39.18
CA MET A 217 -29.97 0.61 39.40
C MET A 217 -29.72 0.39 40.90
N PRO A 218 -28.82 -0.54 41.28
CA PRO A 218 -28.50 -0.77 42.69
C PRO A 218 -28.01 0.51 43.38
N THR A 219 -28.45 0.75 44.61
CA THR A 219 -27.92 1.86 45.41
C THR A 219 -26.49 1.54 45.85
N LEU A 220 -25.50 2.20 45.23
CA LEU A 220 -24.07 1.98 45.50
C LEU A 220 -23.51 3.10 46.38
N ALA A 221 -22.65 2.74 47.35
CA ALA A 221 -22.00 3.70 48.25
C ALA A 221 -20.80 4.43 47.62
N SER A 222 -20.30 3.89 46.51
CA SER A 222 -19.17 4.39 45.74
C SER A 222 -19.27 3.88 44.31
N LYS A 223 -18.48 4.47 43.41
CA LYS A 223 -18.33 4.01 42.03
C LYS A 223 -17.96 2.51 41.97
N HIS A 224 -18.54 1.80 41.01
CA HIS A 224 -18.25 0.42 40.62
C HIS A 224 -18.06 0.37 39.10
N HIS A 225 -17.49 -0.74 38.61
CA HIS A 225 -17.37 -1.01 37.18
C HIS A 225 -18.19 -2.24 36.78
N ILE A 226 -18.99 -2.12 35.73
CA ILE A 226 -19.50 -3.27 34.98
C ILE A 226 -18.35 -3.84 34.18
N ILE A 227 -18.17 -5.16 34.26
CA ILE A 227 -17.04 -5.88 33.68
C ILE A 227 -17.47 -7.01 32.73
N LYS A 228 -18.75 -7.39 32.73
CA LYS A 228 -19.32 -8.40 31.83
C LYS A 228 -20.81 -8.15 31.59
N VAL A 229 -21.27 -8.42 30.38
CA VAL A 229 -22.66 -8.31 29.94
C VAL A 229 -23.07 -9.62 29.26
N GLU A 230 -24.24 -10.16 29.63
CA GLU A 230 -24.72 -11.47 29.20
C GLU A 230 -26.19 -11.38 28.75
N PRO A 231 -26.58 -11.97 27.60
CA PRO A 231 -27.98 -12.05 27.22
C PRO A 231 -28.73 -13.11 28.05
N ILE A 232 -30.00 -12.84 28.34
CA ILE A 232 -30.92 -13.76 29.01
C ILE A 232 -32.16 -13.93 28.10
N PRO A 233 -32.07 -14.72 27.02
CA PRO A 233 -33.21 -14.93 26.12
C PRO A 233 -34.26 -15.85 26.75
N THR A 234 -35.53 -15.59 26.41
CA THR A 234 -36.64 -16.50 26.70
C THR A 234 -36.56 -17.71 25.77
N LEU A 235 -36.57 -18.91 26.34
CA LEU A 235 -36.47 -20.15 25.57
C LEU A 235 -37.57 -20.24 24.50
N GLY A 236 -37.18 -20.40 23.23
CA GLY A 236 -38.07 -20.44 22.07
C GLY A 236 -38.31 -19.09 21.39
N ASN A 237 -37.83 -17.98 21.97
CA ASN A 237 -37.91 -16.63 21.41
C ASN A 237 -36.55 -16.10 20.94
N GLU A 238 -35.51 -16.95 20.87
CA GLU A 238 -34.13 -16.53 20.54
C GLU A 238 -34.05 -15.84 19.17
N GLY A 239 -34.90 -16.24 18.22
CA GLY A 239 -34.99 -15.60 16.90
C GLY A 239 -35.87 -14.34 16.84
N LEU A 240 -36.56 -13.98 17.92
CA LEU A 240 -37.40 -12.77 18.01
C LEU A 240 -36.71 -11.66 18.80
N PHE A 241 -35.94 -12.03 19.83
CA PHE A 241 -35.16 -11.12 20.66
C PHE A 241 -33.95 -10.63 19.88
N HIS A 242 -34.10 -9.52 19.15
CA HIS A 242 -33.18 -9.13 18.09
C HIS A 242 -32.04 -8.22 18.57
N HIS A 243 -32.32 -7.14 19.29
CA HIS A 243 -31.27 -6.34 19.94
C HIS A 243 -31.78 -5.61 21.19
N VAL A 244 -30.83 -5.19 22.03
CA VAL A 244 -31.06 -4.45 23.28
C VAL A 244 -30.12 -3.27 23.37
N LEU A 245 -30.66 -2.10 23.70
CA LEU A 245 -29.90 -0.91 24.07
C LEU A 245 -30.28 -0.49 25.49
N ILE A 246 -29.28 -0.17 26.31
CA ILE A 246 -29.48 0.27 27.70
C ILE A 246 -28.91 1.67 27.86
N TYR A 247 -29.79 2.64 28.06
CA TYR A 247 -29.43 4.05 28.19
C TYR A 247 -29.42 4.49 29.65
N LYS A 248 -28.40 5.25 30.06
CA LYS A 248 -28.36 5.90 31.37
C LYS A 248 -29.29 7.10 31.38
N CYS A 249 -30.23 7.19 32.33
CA CYS A 249 -31.12 8.34 32.41
C CYS A 249 -30.42 9.57 33.04
N LYS A 250 -30.98 10.78 32.84
CA LYS A 250 -30.45 12.04 33.37
C LYS A 250 -30.47 12.12 34.91
N THR A 251 -29.40 12.64 35.52
CA THR A 251 -29.16 12.71 36.99
C THR A 251 -30.18 13.55 37.80
N ASN A 252 -31.06 14.31 37.15
CA ASN A 252 -32.01 15.24 37.80
C ASN A 252 -33.47 15.11 37.34
N SER A 253 -33.83 14.05 36.60
CA SER A 253 -35.21 13.81 36.19
C SER A 253 -35.98 13.04 37.26
N ASN A 254 -37.17 13.51 37.62
CA ASN A 254 -38.15 12.69 38.34
C ASN A 254 -38.69 11.63 37.38
N ILE A 255 -37.92 10.57 37.17
CA ILE A 255 -38.30 9.47 36.27
C ILE A 255 -39.48 8.70 36.89
N THR A 256 -40.52 8.56 36.11
CA THR A 256 -41.73 7.81 36.44
C THR A 256 -41.41 6.33 36.29
N ILE A 257 -41.22 5.66 37.43
CA ILE A 257 -41.06 4.22 37.48
C ILE A 257 -42.46 3.59 37.44
N VAL A 258 -42.68 2.68 36.49
CA VAL A 258 -43.89 1.86 36.45
C VAL A 258 -43.78 0.68 37.42
N PRO A 259 -44.88 0.15 37.97
CA PRO A 259 -44.83 -1.03 38.84
C PRO A 259 -44.06 -2.17 38.20
N GLU A 260 -43.34 -2.96 38.98
CA GLU A 260 -42.52 -4.09 38.48
C GLU A 260 -43.32 -5.09 37.64
N GLU A 261 -44.62 -5.22 37.95
CA GLU A 261 -45.61 -6.04 37.25
C GLU A 261 -45.98 -5.51 35.83
N HIS A 262 -45.58 -4.29 35.50
CA HIS A 262 -45.93 -3.63 34.24
C HIS A 262 -45.00 -4.14 33.11
N PRO A 263 -45.54 -4.51 31.93
CA PRO A 263 -44.74 -5.07 30.85
C PRO A 263 -43.80 -4.05 30.19
N GLY A 264 -44.02 -2.75 30.39
CA GLY A 264 -43.32 -1.66 29.70
C GLY A 264 -44.23 -0.99 28.67
N HIS A 265 -43.65 -0.17 27.79
CA HIS A 265 -44.36 0.55 26.74
C HIS A 265 -43.60 0.42 25.43
N GLU A 266 -44.32 0.50 24.31
CA GLU A 266 -43.69 0.67 23.01
C GLU A 266 -42.91 1.99 22.96
N CYS A 267 -41.63 1.91 22.58
CA CYS A 267 -40.69 3.03 22.57
C CYS A 267 -41.15 4.13 21.61
N GLN A 268 -40.80 5.38 21.93
CA GLN A 268 -41.03 6.55 21.06
C GLN A 268 -42.49 6.79 20.63
N THR A 269 -43.46 6.08 21.21
CA THR A 269 -44.88 6.30 20.95
C THR A 269 -45.48 7.30 21.95
N PRO A 270 -46.63 7.94 21.63
CA PRO A 270 -47.35 8.78 22.58
C PRO A 270 -47.80 8.08 23.87
N ASN A 271 -47.74 6.74 23.91
CA ASN A 271 -48.07 5.93 25.08
C ASN A 271 -46.88 5.73 26.02
N MET A 272 -45.65 6.02 25.59
CA MET A 272 -44.48 6.00 26.44
C MET A 272 -44.50 7.21 27.40
N PRO A 273 -44.16 7.04 28.69
CA PRO A 273 -44.04 8.17 29.61
C PRO A 273 -43.08 9.23 29.07
N SER A 274 -43.53 10.49 29.04
CA SER A 274 -42.81 11.60 28.38
C SER A 274 -41.44 11.89 28.98
N ASP A 275 -41.24 11.54 30.24
CA ASP A 275 -40.01 11.72 30.98
C ASP A 275 -38.96 10.62 30.70
N TRP A 276 -39.34 9.50 30.08
CA TRP A 276 -38.41 8.46 29.63
C TRP A 276 -37.58 8.91 28.42
N PHE A 277 -38.09 9.84 27.61
CA PHE A 277 -37.35 10.39 26.46
C PHE A 277 -36.01 11.02 26.87
N GLY A 278 -35.91 11.56 28.08
CA GLY A 278 -34.66 12.12 28.61
C GLY A 278 -33.55 11.08 28.86
N CYS A 279 -33.83 9.78 28.73
CA CYS A 279 -32.80 8.74 28.80
C CYS A 279 -32.05 8.58 27.47
N TYR A 280 -32.66 8.89 26.31
CA TYR A 280 -31.96 8.89 25.01
C TYR A 280 -30.89 9.99 24.90
N GLU A 281 -30.95 11.01 25.76
CA GLU A 281 -29.90 12.04 25.90
C GLU A 281 -28.71 11.58 26.76
N GLY A 282 -28.77 10.36 27.32
CA GLY A 282 -27.72 9.76 28.12
C GLY A 282 -26.75 8.89 27.33
N SER A 283 -25.80 8.28 28.04
CA SER A 283 -24.83 7.34 27.46
C SER A 283 -25.39 5.92 27.37
N ILE A 284 -24.99 5.18 26.33
CA ILE A 284 -25.28 3.76 26.19
C ILE A 284 -24.36 2.96 27.14
N VAL A 285 -24.99 2.31 28.13
CA VAL A 285 -24.35 1.49 29.15
C VAL A 285 -23.93 0.14 28.58
N ALA A 286 -24.82 -0.47 27.81
CA ALA A 286 -24.57 -1.73 27.14
C ALA A 286 -25.48 -1.84 25.92
N SER A 287 -24.97 -2.50 24.89
CA SER A 287 -25.70 -2.92 23.71
C SER A 287 -25.50 -4.42 23.51
N TRP A 288 -26.49 -5.08 22.92
CA TRP A 288 -26.43 -6.48 22.53
C TRP A 288 -27.30 -6.69 21.29
N ALA A 289 -26.91 -7.57 20.38
CA ALA A 289 -27.72 -7.94 19.23
C ALA A 289 -27.62 -9.44 18.94
N ILE A 290 -28.56 -9.95 18.14
CA ILE A 290 -28.76 -11.35 17.83
C ILE A 290 -27.48 -12.00 17.28
N GLY A 291 -27.24 -13.25 17.67
CA GLY A 291 -25.99 -13.95 17.37
C GLY A 291 -24.79 -13.50 18.21
N GLY A 292 -24.90 -12.39 18.97
CA GLY A 292 -23.93 -11.98 19.97
C GLY A 292 -23.99 -12.86 21.23
N GLY A 293 -22.82 -13.31 21.69
CA GLY A 293 -22.68 -14.03 22.97
C GLY A 293 -22.62 -13.09 24.18
N ASP A 294 -22.08 -13.60 25.28
CA ASP A 294 -21.59 -12.74 26.36
C ASP A 294 -20.35 -11.96 25.92
N PHE A 295 -20.14 -10.78 26.49
CA PHE A 295 -18.88 -10.05 26.31
C PHE A 295 -18.35 -9.54 27.65
N THR A 296 -17.02 -9.53 27.75
CA THR A 296 -16.28 -9.16 28.95
C THR A 296 -15.35 -8.00 28.61
N TYR A 297 -15.31 -6.98 29.46
CA TYR A 297 -14.41 -5.85 29.30
C TYR A 297 -12.95 -6.25 29.62
N PRO A 298 -11.93 -5.69 28.93
CA PRO A 298 -10.52 -5.87 29.26
C PRO A 298 -10.16 -5.53 30.71
N GLU A 299 -9.14 -6.16 31.28
CA GLU A 299 -8.77 -6.03 32.70
C GLU A 299 -8.56 -4.58 33.17
N HIS A 300 -8.10 -3.69 32.28
CA HIS A 300 -7.84 -2.27 32.56
C HIS A 300 -9.03 -1.34 32.29
N VAL A 301 -10.19 -1.86 31.85
CA VAL A 301 -11.36 -1.06 31.44
C VAL A 301 -12.65 -1.57 32.06
N GLY A 302 -13.51 -0.69 32.55
CA GLY A 302 -14.87 -1.06 32.99
C GLY A 302 -15.87 0.08 32.83
N TYR A 303 -17.15 -0.25 32.64
CA TYR A 303 -18.18 0.78 32.48
C TYR A 303 -18.59 1.34 33.85
N PRO A 304 -18.52 2.66 34.09
CA PRO A 304 -18.76 3.25 35.41
C PRO A 304 -20.26 3.31 35.78
N ILE A 305 -20.56 2.84 36.99
CA ILE A 305 -21.88 2.97 37.65
C ILE A 305 -21.71 3.44 39.11
N GLY A 306 -22.73 4.09 39.68
CA GLY A 306 -22.69 4.59 41.06
C GLY A 306 -21.75 5.79 41.29
N ASP A 307 -21.40 6.52 40.22
CA ASP A 307 -20.67 7.79 40.27
C ASP A 307 -21.62 8.99 40.49
N GLU A 308 -21.07 10.20 40.60
CA GLU A 308 -21.87 11.43 40.73
C GLU A 308 -22.74 11.71 39.49
N GLU A 309 -22.47 11.04 38.37
CA GLU A 309 -23.23 11.14 37.13
C GLU A 309 -24.46 10.19 37.11
N ASP A 310 -24.56 9.26 38.05
CA ASP A 310 -25.60 8.24 38.08
C ASP A 310 -26.97 8.80 38.52
N SER A 311 -27.97 8.66 37.64
CA SER A 311 -29.36 8.97 37.98
C SER A 311 -30.00 7.89 38.86
N GLY A 312 -29.38 6.73 38.95
CA GLY A 312 -29.95 5.54 39.58
C GLY A 312 -30.97 4.82 38.69
N TYR A 313 -31.14 5.23 37.43
CA TYR A 313 -32.09 4.63 36.49
C TYR A 313 -31.49 4.40 35.11
N VAL A 314 -31.90 3.30 34.48
CA VAL A 314 -31.59 2.99 33.08
C VAL A 314 -32.87 2.69 32.31
N LEU A 315 -32.91 3.09 31.04
CA LEU A 315 -33.95 2.69 30.08
C LEU A 315 -33.42 1.53 29.26
N MET A 316 -34.08 0.37 29.32
CA MET A 316 -33.79 -0.75 28.42
C MET A 316 -34.81 -0.73 27.29
N GLU A 317 -34.29 -0.64 26.07
CA GLU A 317 -35.01 -0.76 24.81
C GLU A 317 -34.70 -2.12 24.19
N VAL A 318 -35.73 -2.90 23.89
CA VAL A 318 -35.61 -4.21 23.24
C VAL A 318 -36.32 -4.15 21.89
N HIS A 319 -35.59 -4.45 20.82
CA HIS A 319 -36.15 -4.66 19.50
C HIS A 319 -36.57 -6.13 19.35
N TYR A 320 -37.86 -6.33 19.07
CA TYR A 320 -38.41 -7.60 18.65
C TYR A 320 -38.65 -7.62 17.14
N ASP A 321 -38.06 -8.60 16.45
CA ASP A 321 -38.31 -8.89 15.05
C ASP A 321 -39.30 -10.06 14.93
N ASN A 322 -40.54 -9.79 14.53
CA ASN A 322 -41.64 -10.73 14.37
C ASN A 322 -42.13 -10.74 12.90
N PRO A 323 -41.30 -11.19 11.94
CA PRO A 323 -41.61 -11.07 10.51
C PRO A 323 -42.83 -11.91 10.09
N GLN A 324 -43.21 -12.91 10.88
CA GLN A 324 -44.40 -13.73 10.64
C GLN A 324 -45.68 -13.13 11.25
N MET A 325 -45.58 -11.99 11.96
CA MET A 325 -46.66 -11.36 12.72
C MET A 325 -47.41 -12.38 13.58
N ALA A 326 -46.67 -13.29 14.21
CA ALA A 326 -47.24 -14.39 14.96
C ALA A 326 -47.85 -13.88 16.27
N SER A 327 -49.05 -14.36 16.59
CA SER A 327 -49.80 -13.95 17.78
C SER A 327 -49.58 -14.90 18.96
N GLY A 328 -49.72 -14.39 20.18
CA GLY A 328 -49.68 -15.21 21.40
C GLY A 328 -48.28 -15.52 21.90
N ILE A 329 -47.29 -14.76 21.44
CA ILE A 329 -45.90 -14.83 21.89
C ILE A 329 -45.74 -13.88 23.07
N PHE A 330 -45.09 -14.38 24.11
CA PHE A 330 -44.76 -13.62 25.30
C PHE A 330 -43.28 -13.72 25.57
N ASP A 331 -42.66 -12.60 25.91
CA ASP A 331 -41.23 -12.51 26.11
C ASP A 331 -40.86 -11.86 27.46
N SER A 332 -39.85 -12.42 28.11
CA SER A 332 -39.22 -11.89 29.32
C SER A 332 -37.69 -11.86 29.19
N SER A 333 -37.22 -11.67 27.96
CA SER A 333 -35.79 -11.61 27.64
C SER A 333 -35.17 -10.35 28.21
N GLY A 334 -33.84 -10.35 28.34
CA GLY A 334 -33.13 -9.25 28.96
C GLY A 334 -31.62 -9.41 28.96
N ILE A 335 -30.96 -8.63 29.81
CA ILE A 335 -29.50 -8.57 29.94
C ILE A 335 -29.11 -8.71 31.41
N ARG A 336 -28.05 -9.47 31.68
CA ARG A 336 -27.35 -9.54 32.97
C ARG A 336 -26.06 -8.75 32.89
N MET A 337 -25.82 -7.92 33.90
CA MET A 337 -24.57 -7.18 34.08
C MET A 337 -23.83 -7.71 35.30
N THR A 338 -22.55 -8.04 35.16
CA THR A 338 -21.67 -8.34 36.29
C THR A 338 -20.81 -7.12 36.60
N TYR A 339 -20.78 -6.70 37.86
CA TYR A 339 -20.07 -5.50 38.31
C TYR A 339 -19.25 -5.72 39.59
N THR A 340 -18.25 -4.86 39.82
CA THR A 340 -17.31 -4.96 40.94
C THR A 340 -16.94 -3.59 41.53
N PRO A 341 -16.70 -3.49 42.86
CA PRO A 341 -16.13 -2.29 43.50
C PRO A 341 -14.63 -2.11 43.24
N GLU A 342 -13.94 -3.14 42.71
CA GLU A 342 -12.53 -3.04 42.32
C GLU A 342 -12.42 -2.26 41.01
N LEU A 343 -12.22 -0.94 41.12
CA LEU A 343 -12.11 -0.06 39.97
C LEU A 343 -10.89 -0.44 39.11
N ARG A 344 -11.16 -0.63 37.82
CA ARG A 344 -10.16 -0.74 36.77
C ARG A 344 -9.59 0.64 36.44
N GLU A 345 -8.51 0.67 35.67
CA GLU A 345 -7.78 1.90 35.38
C GLU A 345 -8.61 2.92 34.60
N ASN A 346 -9.43 2.46 33.65
CA ASN A 346 -10.15 3.32 32.72
C ASN A 346 -11.66 3.10 32.76
N ASP A 347 -12.40 4.20 32.60
CA ASP A 347 -13.85 4.19 32.39
C ASP A 347 -14.17 3.98 30.91
N ALA A 348 -15.04 3.02 30.62
CA ALA A 348 -15.55 2.79 29.27
C ALA A 348 -16.67 3.76 28.89
N GLY A 349 -16.77 4.06 27.60
CA GLY A 349 -17.93 4.65 26.94
C GLY A 349 -18.29 3.90 25.65
N THR A 350 -19.48 4.19 25.13
CA THR A 350 -19.98 3.70 23.84
C THR A 350 -20.29 4.90 22.95
N LEU A 351 -19.83 4.91 21.71
CA LEU A 351 -20.02 5.99 20.74
C LEU A 351 -20.66 5.42 19.47
N GLU A 352 -21.81 5.95 19.11
CA GLU A 352 -22.48 5.67 17.83
C GLU A 352 -21.96 6.61 16.74
N VAL A 353 -21.63 6.03 15.58
CA VAL A 353 -21.21 6.75 14.38
C VAL A 353 -21.77 6.07 13.14
N GLY A 354 -22.47 6.84 12.30
CA GLY A 354 -22.89 6.35 11.01
C GLY A 354 -23.76 7.30 10.19
N VAL A 355 -24.69 6.70 9.44
CA VAL A 355 -25.66 7.45 8.61
C VAL A 355 -26.91 7.68 9.43
N MET A 356 -27.17 8.94 9.76
CA MET A 356 -28.30 9.33 10.59
C MET A 356 -29.59 8.60 10.20
N VAL A 357 -30.16 7.85 11.15
CA VAL A 357 -31.32 6.97 10.95
C VAL A 357 -32.60 7.80 10.73
N ASN A 358 -32.87 8.13 9.48
CA ASN A 358 -34.11 8.79 9.06
C ASN A 358 -34.37 8.59 7.56
N LYS A 359 -35.52 9.06 7.11
CA LYS A 359 -36.00 8.92 5.73
C LYS A 359 -35.12 9.58 4.64
N PHE A 360 -34.16 10.43 5.00
CA PHE A 360 -33.24 11.03 4.02
C PHE A 360 -32.10 10.09 3.61
N HIS A 361 -31.90 9.00 4.36
CA HIS A 361 -31.07 7.90 3.92
C HIS A 361 -31.87 7.04 2.92
N VAL A 362 -31.45 7.03 1.66
CA VAL A 362 -32.21 6.43 0.55
C VAL A 362 -31.44 5.30 -0.09
N ILE A 363 -32.04 4.11 -0.12
CA ILE A 363 -31.56 2.92 -0.83
C ILE A 363 -32.49 2.67 -2.03
N PRO A 364 -32.04 2.95 -3.27
CA PRO A 364 -32.83 2.72 -4.46
C PRO A 364 -33.16 1.24 -4.69
N PRO A 365 -34.30 0.88 -5.29
CA PRO A 365 -34.64 -0.51 -5.62
C PRO A 365 -33.81 -1.05 -6.79
N ARG A 366 -33.70 -2.39 -6.87
CA ARG A 366 -33.11 -3.15 -7.99
C ARG A 366 -31.61 -2.96 -8.19
N ILE A 367 -30.90 -2.51 -7.15
CA ILE A 367 -29.46 -2.27 -7.17
C ILE A 367 -28.76 -3.39 -6.39
N MET A 368 -27.74 -3.97 -7.01
CA MET A 368 -26.78 -4.81 -6.29
C MET A 368 -25.63 -3.89 -5.88
N ASP A 369 -25.12 -4.05 -4.66
CA ASP A 369 -23.97 -3.30 -4.14
C ASP A 369 -24.18 -1.77 -4.05
N PHE A 370 -25.35 -1.30 -3.56
CA PHE A 370 -25.56 0.13 -3.31
C PHE A 370 -24.77 0.59 -2.09
N LYS A 371 -23.84 1.54 -2.28
CA LYS A 371 -22.97 2.05 -1.22
C LYS A 371 -23.48 3.35 -0.61
N THR A 372 -23.46 3.43 0.72
CA THR A 372 -23.67 4.63 1.52
C THR A 372 -22.57 4.75 2.59
N ALA A 373 -22.34 5.94 3.12
CA ALA A 373 -21.48 6.10 4.29
C ALA A 373 -21.86 7.33 5.10
N GLY A 374 -21.59 7.27 6.40
CA GLY A 374 -21.73 8.38 7.33
C GLY A 374 -20.54 8.45 8.27
N PHE A 375 -20.26 9.63 8.82
CA PHE A 375 -19.04 9.90 9.56
C PHE A 375 -19.25 10.85 10.74
N CYS A 376 -18.37 10.71 11.73
CA CYS A 376 -18.22 11.68 12.80
C CYS A 376 -17.14 12.69 12.44
N SER A 377 -17.54 13.97 12.33
CA SER A 377 -16.64 15.04 11.87
C SER A 377 -15.49 15.33 12.84
N PRO A 378 -14.33 15.81 12.33
CA PRO A 378 -13.19 16.14 13.18
C PRO A 378 -13.51 17.28 14.14
N GLN A 379 -14.45 18.16 13.79
CA GLN A 379 -14.90 19.23 14.67
C GLN A 379 -15.61 18.69 15.91
N CYS A 380 -16.48 17.68 15.73
CA CYS A 380 -17.15 17.03 16.84
C CYS A 380 -16.13 16.28 17.73
N LEU A 381 -15.31 15.40 17.16
CA LEU A 381 -14.33 14.64 17.96
C LEU A 381 -13.36 15.54 18.71
N SER A 382 -12.80 16.56 18.04
CA SER A 382 -11.85 17.50 18.65
C SER A 382 -12.45 18.23 19.84
N ALA A 383 -13.66 18.77 19.71
CA ALA A 383 -14.26 19.58 20.77
C ALA A 383 -14.47 18.79 22.08
N PHE A 384 -14.89 17.53 21.99
CA PHE A 384 -15.09 16.69 23.18
C PHE A 384 -13.78 16.12 23.73
N MET A 385 -12.79 15.83 22.88
CA MET A 385 -11.45 15.42 23.35
C MET A 385 -10.67 16.59 23.96
N GLU A 386 -10.88 17.82 23.49
CA GLU A 386 -10.34 19.03 24.11
C GLU A 386 -10.96 19.29 25.50
N GLU A 387 -12.27 19.04 25.67
CA GLU A 387 -12.92 19.07 26.98
C GLU A 387 -12.35 17.99 27.92
N LEU A 388 -12.09 16.79 27.38
CA LEU A 388 -11.51 15.67 28.13
C LEU A 388 -10.04 15.93 28.51
N GLY A 389 -9.27 16.56 27.62
CA GLY A 389 -7.85 16.86 27.78
C GLY A 389 -6.89 15.77 27.27
N GLU A 390 -7.40 14.70 26.67
CA GLU A 390 -6.62 13.59 26.11
C GLU A 390 -7.37 12.84 24.98
N PRO A 391 -6.65 12.09 24.11
CA PRO A 391 -7.23 11.20 23.10
C PRO A 391 -8.02 10.02 23.69
N ILE A 392 -8.88 9.40 22.89
CA ILE A 392 -9.58 8.14 23.27
C ILE A 392 -8.94 6.92 22.58
N LYS A 393 -9.28 5.74 23.06
CA LYS A 393 -8.88 4.45 22.53
C LYS A 393 -10.09 3.57 22.31
N ILE A 394 -10.30 3.15 21.08
CA ILE A 394 -11.30 2.15 20.70
C ILE A 394 -10.75 0.76 21.03
N ILE A 395 -11.53 -0.04 21.74
CA ILE A 395 -11.17 -1.40 22.18
C ILE A 395 -12.04 -2.48 21.54
N GLY A 396 -13.18 -2.10 20.98
CA GLY A 396 -14.12 -3.00 20.34
C GLY A 396 -15.23 -2.23 19.64
N LEU A 397 -16.06 -2.92 18.87
CA LEU A 397 -17.21 -2.33 18.20
C LEU A 397 -18.30 -3.35 17.87
N ASN A 398 -19.48 -2.86 17.49
CA ASN A 398 -20.57 -3.63 16.90
C ASN A 398 -21.00 -2.96 15.58
N LEU A 399 -21.06 -3.73 14.49
CA LEU A 399 -21.52 -3.28 13.17
C LEU A 399 -23.01 -3.58 13.02
N HIS A 400 -23.82 -2.59 12.62
CA HIS A 400 -25.27 -2.68 12.60
C HIS A 400 -25.89 -2.17 11.28
N ALA A 401 -26.68 -3.03 10.64
CA ALA A 401 -27.57 -2.72 9.51
C ALA A 401 -28.80 -3.65 9.56
N HIS A 402 -29.80 -3.41 8.70
CA HIS A 402 -30.97 -4.28 8.58
C HIS A 402 -30.82 -5.28 7.42
N LEU A 403 -31.94 -5.71 6.82
CA LEU A 403 -32.03 -6.88 5.96
C LEU A 403 -31.28 -6.77 4.61
N LEU A 404 -31.11 -5.55 4.09
CA LEU A 404 -30.40 -5.30 2.84
C LEU A 404 -28.90 -5.20 3.05
N GLY A 405 -28.41 -4.97 4.28
CA GLY A 405 -27.00 -4.84 4.58
C GLY A 405 -26.26 -6.13 4.26
N VAL A 406 -25.23 -6.05 3.40
CA VAL A 406 -24.42 -7.21 3.00
C VAL A 406 -22.93 -7.03 3.27
N LYS A 407 -22.44 -5.77 3.34
CA LYS A 407 -21.06 -5.46 3.73
C LYS A 407 -21.00 -4.20 4.57
N LEU A 408 -20.22 -4.20 5.63
CA LEU A 408 -20.02 -3.05 6.51
C LEU A 408 -18.53 -2.82 6.76
N ASN A 409 -18.12 -1.55 6.83
CA ASN A 409 -16.75 -1.16 7.12
C ASN A 409 -16.69 0.07 8.01
N ALA A 410 -16.12 -0.09 9.20
CA ALA A 410 -15.78 0.98 10.13
C ALA A 410 -14.33 1.42 9.87
N ARG A 411 -14.09 2.71 9.63
CA ARG A 411 -12.80 3.28 9.24
C ARG A 411 -12.39 4.45 10.12
N LEU A 412 -11.08 4.67 10.23
CA LEU A 412 -10.45 5.84 10.82
C LEU A 412 -9.71 6.61 9.73
N ILE A 413 -9.88 7.93 9.67
CA ILE A 413 -8.95 8.82 9.00
C ILE A 413 -8.15 9.57 10.07
N HIS A 414 -6.84 9.32 10.08
CA HIS A 414 -5.87 9.97 10.96
C HIS A 414 -4.77 10.59 10.09
N ASN A 415 -4.53 11.90 10.22
CA ASN A 415 -3.55 12.64 9.41
C ASN A 415 -3.67 12.40 7.88
N GLY A 416 -4.89 12.29 7.38
CA GLY A 416 -5.16 12.07 5.94
C GLY A 416 -4.88 10.64 5.45
N VAL A 417 -4.52 9.70 6.33
CA VAL A 417 -4.42 8.27 6.03
C VAL A 417 -5.70 7.59 6.48
N GLU A 418 -6.25 6.74 5.62
CA GLU A 418 -7.46 5.98 5.90
C GLU A 418 -7.13 4.51 6.20
N THR A 419 -7.60 4.00 7.35
CA THR A 419 -7.41 2.62 7.81
C THR A 419 -8.73 1.99 8.22
N ASP A 420 -8.92 0.71 7.89
CA ASP A 420 -10.06 -0.08 8.39
C ASP A 420 -9.87 -0.38 9.89
N ILE A 421 -10.87 -0.07 10.71
CA ILE A 421 -10.95 -0.47 12.13
C ILE A 421 -11.55 -1.88 12.21
N ALA A 422 -12.65 -2.11 11.50
CA ALA A 422 -13.23 -3.43 11.31
C ALA A 422 -14.02 -3.46 10.01
N ARG A 423 -13.89 -4.57 9.29
CA ARG A 423 -14.59 -4.83 8.04
C ARG A 423 -15.31 -6.16 8.12
N ASP A 424 -16.46 -6.23 7.47
CA ASP A 424 -17.18 -7.48 7.24
C ASP A 424 -17.76 -7.45 5.82
N ASP A 425 -17.09 -8.12 4.88
CA ASP A 425 -17.57 -8.24 3.49
C ASP A 425 -18.66 -9.31 3.30
N ASN A 426 -19.08 -9.97 4.39
CA ASN A 426 -20.04 -11.08 4.39
C ASN A 426 -21.07 -10.96 5.53
N TYR A 427 -21.42 -9.73 5.90
CA TYR A 427 -22.29 -9.41 7.02
C TYR A 427 -23.57 -10.26 7.05
N ASP A 428 -24.04 -10.63 8.26
CA ASP A 428 -25.33 -11.29 8.47
C ASP A 428 -26.14 -10.49 9.48
N PHE A 429 -27.35 -10.09 9.09
CA PHE A 429 -28.32 -9.45 9.99
C PHE A 429 -28.57 -10.27 11.26
N ASN A 430 -28.49 -11.61 11.21
CA ASN A 430 -28.71 -12.49 12.34
C ASN A 430 -27.43 -12.79 13.15
N LEU A 431 -26.28 -12.17 12.81
CA LEU A 431 -25.03 -12.29 13.54
C LEU A 431 -24.36 -10.93 13.77
N GLN A 432 -24.80 -10.25 14.82
CA GLN A 432 -24.36 -8.92 15.21
C GLN A 432 -23.65 -8.96 16.56
N SER A 433 -22.45 -9.55 16.59
CA SER A 433 -21.65 -9.69 17.81
C SER A 433 -20.84 -8.43 18.12
N GLN A 434 -20.67 -8.12 19.42
CA GLN A 434 -19.59 -7.26 19.88
C GLN A 434 -18.24 -7.88 19.50
N ARG A 435 -17.39 -7.13 18.79
CA ARG A 435 -16.06 -7.55 18.34
C ARG A 435 -15.00 -6.81 19.14
N MET A 436 -14.10 -7.53 19.79
CA MET A 436 -12.96 -6.94 20.48
C MET A 436 -11.77 -6.86 19.53
N LEU A 437 -11.11 -5.70 19.46
CA LEU A 437 -9.99 -5.47 18.55
C LEU A 437 -8.74 -6.25 18.99
N LYS A 438 -7.88 -6.62 18.03
CA LYS A 438 -6.55 -7.20 18.32
C LYS A 438 -5.70 -6.22 19.12
N GLU A 439 -5.71 -4.98 18.64
CA GLU A 439 -4.93 -3.86 19.13
C GLU A 439 -5.87 -2.68 19.32
N GLU A 440 -5.70 -1.96 20.42
CA GLU A 440 -6.52 -0.79 20.73
C GLU A 440 -6.11 0.39 19.84
N ILE A 441 -7.08 1.02 19.20
CA ILE A 441 -6.84 2.11 18.25
C ILE A 441 -7.01 3.45 18.95
N THR A 442 -5.97 4.29 18.93
CA THR A 442 -6.04 5.64 19.51
C THR A 442 -6.63 6.62 18.49
N VAL A 443 -7.66 7.37 18.89
CA VAL A 443 -8.31 8.41 18.09
C VAL A 443 -7.96 9.77 18.69
N TYR A 444 -7.36 10.63 17.88
CA TYR A 444 -6.85 11.94 18.25
C TYR A 444 -7.80 13.09 17.84
N PRO A 445 -7.67 14.28 18.46
CA PRO A 445 -8.27 15.49 17.92
C PRO A 445 -7.83 15.70 16.46
N GLY A 446 -8.80 15.95 15.57
CA GLY A 446 -8.60 16.09 14.13
C GLY A 446 -8.93 14.83 13.31
N ASP A 447 -9.15 13.69 13.96
CA ASP A 447 -9.49 12.44 13.29
C ASP A 447 -10.95 12.42 12.81
N THR A 448 -11.26 11.46 11.93
CA THR A 448 -12.63 11.20 11.46
C THR A 448 -12.93 9.71 11.56
N LEU A 449 -14.05 9.35 12.18
CA LEU A 449 -14.58 7.98 12.19
C LEU A 449 -15.65 7.84 11.12
N ILE A 450 -15.64 6.76 10.35
CA ILE A 450 -16.57 6.54 9.23
C ILE A 450 -17.19 5.16 9.32
N THR A 451 -18.49 5.06 9.09
CA THR A 451 -19.20 3.80 8.85
C THR A 451 -19.69 3.78 7.40
N GLU A 452 -19.22 2.81 6.62
CA GLU A 452 -19.65 2.54 5.24
C GLU A 452 -20.48 1.26 5.21
N CYS A 453 -21.61 1.28 4.49
CA CYS A 453 -22.47 0.12 4.29
C CYS A 453 -22.75 -0.10 2.81
N ILE A 454 -22.83 -1.37 2.42
CA ILE A 454 -23.20 -1.83 1.09
C ILE A 454 -24.46 -2.68 1.21
N TYR A 455 -25.46 -2.35 0.38
CA TYR A 455 -26.78 -2.99 0.39
C TYR A 455 -27.09 -3.76 -0.90
N ASP A 456 -27.84 -4.86 -0.78
CA ASP A 456 -28.44 -5.58 -1.90
C ASP A 456 -29.97 -5.38 -1.94
N SER A 457 -30.41 -4.41 -2.74
CA SER A 457 -31.82 -4.11 -2.99
C SER A 457 -32.34 -4.72 -4.31
N ALA A 458 -31.62 -5.67 -4.91
CA ALA A 458 -31.94 -6.20 -6.25
C ALA A 458 -33.34 -6.80 -6.36
N HIS A 459 -33.86 -7.31 -5.24
CA HIS A 459 -35.16 -7.95 -5.12
C HIS A 459 -36.30 -6.99 -4.71
N LYS A 460 -36.00 -5.72 -4.41
CA LYS A 460 -36.97 -4.69 -4.05
C LYS A 460 -37.49 -3.99 -5.30
N ASP A 461 -38.76 -3.58 -5.25
CA ASP A 461 -39.43 -2.84 -6.33
C ASP A 461 -39.71 -1.36 -6.01
N SER A 462 -39.50 -0.95 -4.76
CA SER A 462 -39.68 0.41 -4.24
C SER A 462 -38.46 0.84 -3.43
N VAL A 463 -38.32 2.14 -3.22
CA VAL A 463 -37.23 2.70 -2.42
C VAL A 463 -37.33 2.19 -0.98
N VAL A 464 -36.18 1.86 -0.39
CA VAL A 464 -36.05 1.58 1.03
C VAL A 464 -35.37 2.77 1.69
N TYR A 465 -35.89 3.19 2.84
CA TYR A 465 -35.46 4.38 3.55
C TYR A 465 -34.76 4.00 4.83
N GLY A 466 -33.94 4.92 5.34
CA GLY A 466 -33.40 4.81 6.69
C GLY A 466 -34.52 4.90 7.72
N GLY A 467 -34.46 4.05 8.73
CA GLY A 467 -35.50 4.00 9.75
C GLY A 467 -35.28 2.85 10.72
N ILE A 468 -36.13 2.81 11.74
CA ILE A 468 -36.01 1.84 12.84
C ILE A 468 -36.66 0.49 12.51
N GLY A 469 -37.57 0.43 11.53
CA GLY A 469 -38.20 -0.83 11.13
C GLY A 469 -37.21 -1.80 10.47
N THR A 470 -37.38 -3.10 10.71
CA THR A 470 -36.64 -4.18 10.02
C THR A 470 -36.78 -4.13 8.49
N PRO A 471 -37.91 -3.68 7.91
CA PRO A 471 -38.01 -3.45 6.46
C PRO A 471 -37.33 -2.17 5.94
N GLU A 472 -36.98 -1.25 6.86
CA GLU A 472 -36.18 -0.03 6.65
C GLU A 472 -34.69 -0.35 6.85
N GLU A 473 -33.79 0.63 6.76
CA GLU A 473 -32.34 0.39 6.90
C GLU A 473 -31.63 1.27 7.93
N MET A 474 -30.48 0.79 8.37
CA MET A 474 -29.52 1.51 9.22
C MET A 474 -28.09 1.29 8.73
N CYS A 475 -27.19 2.22 9.04
CA CYS A 475 -25.77 2.08 8.78
C CYS A 475 -24.97 2.63 9.96
N GLU A 476 -24.81 1.83 11.01
CA GLU A 476 -24.25 2.30 12.28
C GLU A 476 -23.11 1.42 12.78
N THR A 477 -22.13 2.06 13.43
CA THR A 477 -21.10 1.39 14.23
C THR A 477 -21.17 1.89 15.67
N PHE A 478 -21.29 0.96 16.61
CA PHE A 478 -21.20 1.25 18.05
C PHE A 478 -19.78 0.96 18.55
N PHE A 479 -18.94 1.99 18.66
CA PHE A 479 -17.58 1.88 19.17
C PHE A 479 -17.56 1.80 20.70
N LEU A 480 -16.87 0.80 21.23
CA LEU A 480 -16.52 0.70 22.65
C LEU A 480 -15.14 1.32 22.86
N TYR A 481 -15.03 2.32 23.74
CA TYR A 481 -13.80 3.10 23.91
C TYR A 481 -13.52 3.49 25.37
N TYR A 482 -12.32 4.02 25.62
CA TYR A 482 -11.93 4.69 26.86
C TYR A 482 -10.85 5.76 26.60
N PRO A 483 -10.60 6.74 27.49
CA PRO A 483 -11.44 7.08 28.63
C PRO A 483 -12.79 7.62 28.17
N LYS A 484 -13.82 7.36 28.96
CA LYS A 484 -15.17 7.89 28.74
C LYS A 484 -15.14 9.43 28.65
N PHE A 485 -15.80 9.99 27.64
CA PHE A 485 -16.01 11.42 27.45
C PHE A 485 -17.49 11.74 27.16
N ASN A 486 -17.82 13.01 26.93
CA ASN A 486 -19.20 13.49 26.90
C ASN A 486 -19.87 13.49 25.51
N LEU A 487 -19.32 12.80 24.51
CA LEU A 487 -19.97 12.65 23.19
C LEU A 487 -20.81 11.36 23.19
N SER A 488 -22.12 11.48 22.94
CA SER A 488 -23.06 10.34 22.95
C SER A 488 -23.23 9.69 21.58
N PHE A 489 -23.46 10.49 20.54
CA PHE A 489 -23.64 10.04 19.16
C PHE A 489 -23.13 11.11 18.19
N CYS A 490 -22.67 10.66 17.02
CA CYS A 490 -22.01 11.52 16.04
C CYS A 490 -22.17 10.99 14.62
N ASP A 491 -23.16 11.51 13.92
CA ASP A 491 -23.59 10.99 12.62
C ASP A 491 -23.53 12.04 11.53
N SER A 492 -23.70 11.59 10.30
CA SER A 492 -23.86 12.47 9.16
C SER A 492 -24.90 11.94 8.17
N LEU A 493 -25.39 12.81 7.29
CA LEU A 493 -26.24 12.43 6.17
C LEU A 493 -25.91 13.27 4.92
N PRO A 494 -26.04 12.72 3.70
CA PRO A 494 -25.86 13.50 2.48
C PRO A 494 -26.83 14.68 2.42
N ASN A 495 -26.36 15.84 1.94
CA ASN A 495 -27.18 17.05 1.90
C ASN A 495 -28.49 16.82 1.13
N VAL A 496 -29.62 16.98 1.83
CA VAL A 496 -30.98 16.78 1.31
C VAL A 496 -31.24 17.59 0.04
N HIS A 497 -30.67 18.80 -0.07
CA HIS A 497 -30.78 19.63 -1.27
C HIS A 497 -30.15 18.97 -2.50
N HIS A 498 -28.95 18.40 -2.35
CA HIS A 498 -28.28 17.70 -3.45
C HIS A 498 -29.02 16.42 -3.83
N THR A 499 -29.51 15.66 -2.85
CA THR A 499 -30.33 14.47 -3.08
C THR A 499 -31.60 14.79 -3.87
N LEU A 500 -32.32 15.85 -3.51
CA LEU A 500 -33.53 16.29 -4.22
C LEU A 500 -33.21 16.87 -5.61
N ASN A 501 -32.10 17.60 -5.75
CA ASN A 501 -31.64 18.09 -7.05
C ASN A 501 -31.34 16.93 -8.02
N PHE A 502 -30.75 15.84 -7.54
CA PHE A 502 -30.53 14.62 -8.33
C PHE A 502 -31.86 14.01 -8.82
N ALA A 503 -32.89 14.07 -7.98
CA ALA A 503 -34.24 13.63 -8.32
C ALA A 503 -34.99 14.59 -9.27
N GLY A 504 -34.44 15.79 -9.53
CA GLY A 504 -34.99 16.78 -10.47
C GLY A 504 -35.82 17.89 -9.83
N VAL A 505 -35.82 18.00 -8.50
CA VAL A 505 -36.39 19.13 -7.76
C VAL A 505 -35.53 20.37 -8.01
N GLN A 506 -36.18 21.53 -8.15
CA GLN A 506 -35.50 22.81 -8.39
C GLN A 506 -35.53 23.72 -7.16
N ASP A 507 -36.58 23.62 -6.35
CA ASP A 507 -36.75 24.42 -5.14
C ASP A 507 -37.71 23.71 -4.16
N PHE A 508 -37.47 23.86 -2.85
CA PHE A 508 -38.28 23.29 -1.78
C PHE A 508 -38.09 24.05 -0.46
N ASP A 509 -39.06 23.93 0.44
CA ASP A 509 -39.00 24.43 1.81
C ASP A 509 -39.11 23.26 2.81
N PHE A 510 -38.70 23.47 4.05
CA PHE A 510 -39.02 22.59 5.17
C PHE A 510 -40.21 23.16 5.96
N ASP A 511 -41.16 22.31 6.35
CA ASP A 511 -42.26 22.72 7.23
C ASP A 511 -41.90 22.71 8.72
N GLU A 512 -42.88 22.96 9.60
CA GLU A 512 -42.68 23.00 11.06
C GLU A 512 -42.24 21.65 11.66
N ASN A 513 -42.44 20.53 10.95
CA ASN A 513 -42.01 19.19 11.34
C ASN A 513 -40.72 18.75 10.63
N PHE A 514 -40.04 19.66 9.92
CA PHE A 514 -38.88 19.37 9.07
C PHE A 514 -39.20 18.44 7.89
N ASP A 515 -40.45 18.39 7.45
CA ASP A 515 -40.84 17.68 6.23
C ASP A 515 -40.59 18.54 4.97
N VAL A 516 -40.09 17.91 3.91
CA VAL A 516 -39.82 18.57 2.62
C VAL A 516 -41.12 18.91 1.90
N GLN A 517 -41.24 20.17 1.49
CA GLN A 517 -42.33 20.71 0.68
C GLN A 517 -41.79 21.23 -0.65
N VAL A 518 -41.95 20.47 -1.73
CA VAL A 518 -41.45 20.87 -3.06
C VAL A 518 -42.22 22.07 -3.61
N THR A 519 -41.51 23.12 -4.01
CA THR A 519 -42.08 24.36 -4.56
C THR A 519 -41.77 24.54 -6.05
N ALA A 520 -40.77 23.85 -6.60
CA ALA A 520 -40.50 23.77 -8.04
C ALA A 520 -39.75 22.47 -8.41
N PRO A 521 -39.93 21.92 -9.65
CA PRO A 521 -40.70 22.44 -10.78
C PRO A 521 -42.23 22.20 -10.66
N GLU A 522 -43.05 22.89 -11.46
CA GLU A 522 -44.54 22.91 -11.36
C GLU A 522 -45.20 21.52 -11.26
N HIS A 523 -44.66 20.51 -11.96
CA HIS A 523 -45.22 19.16 -11.97
C HIS A 523 -44.89 18.33 -10.72
N MET A 524 -43.98 18.81 -9.85
CA MET A 524 -43.58 18.17 -8.60
C MET A 524 -44.06 18.93 -7.34
N VAL A 525 -44.78 20.04 -7.50
CA VAL A 525 -45.21 20.89 -6.37
C VAL A 525 -46.10 20.11 -5.40
N ASN A 526 -45.81 20.23 -4.10
CA ASN A 526 -46.44 19.50 -2.99
C ASN A 526 -46.20 17.98 -2.97
N MET A 527 -45.29 17.45 -3.80
CA MET A 527 -44.83 16.07 -3.60
C MET A 527 -44.03 15.98 -2.30
N SER A 528 -44.25 14.93 -1.52
CA SER A 528 -43.41 14.61 -0.36
C SER A 528 -42.01 14.16 -0.79
N TYR A 529 -41.05 14.12 0.13
CA TYR A 529 -39.72 13.59 -0.14
C TYR A 529 -39.77 12.17 -0.73
N GLU A 530 -40.57 11.31 -0.13
CA GLU A 530 -40.75 9.92 -0.52
C GLU A 530 -41.42 9.81 -1.89
N GLU A 531 -42.45 10.62 -2.16
CA GLU A 531 -43.09 10.67 -3.48
C GLU A 531 -42.11 11.10 -4.58
N VAL A 532 -41.19 12.03 -4.28
CA VAL A 532 -40.12 12.45 -5.20
C VAL A 532 -39.16 11.29 -5.47
N MET A 533 -38.66 10.63 -4.43
CA MET A 533 -37.68 9.55 -4.57
C MET A 533 -38.27 8.30 -5.25
N GLU A 534 -39.56 8.01 -5.02
CA GLU A 534 -40.30 6.94 -5.72
C GLU A 534 -40.59 7.28 -7.19
N ALA A 535 -40.71 8.56 -7.54
CA ALA A 535 -40.93 8.99 -8.92
C ALA A 535 -39.67 8.91 -9.79
N VAL A 536 -38.48 8.76 -9.19
CA VAL A 536 -37.23 8.61 -9.92
C VAL A 536 -37.25 7.29 -10.71
N PRO A 537 -36.95 7.29 -12.02
CA PRO A 537 -36.89 6.07 -12.81
C PRO A 537 -35.60 5.29 -12.50
N TRP A 538 -35.60 4.54 -11.40
CA TRP A 538 -34.46 3.77 -10.95
C TRP A 538 -34.09 2.66 -11.95
N THR A 539 -32.90 2.80 -12.52
CA THR A 539 -32.21 1.76 -13.29
C THR A 539 -30.93 1.40 -12.54
N ARG A 540 -30.32 0.24 -12.85
CA ARG A 540 -29.04 -0.14 -12.24
C ARG A 540 -27.96 0.93 -12.39
N GLU A 541 -27.85 1.50 -13.59
CA GLU A 541 -26.92 2.59 -13.89
C GLU A 541 -27.23 3.83 -13.03
N LYS A 542 -28.50 4.28 -13.02
CA LYS A 542 -28.89 5.46 -12.24
C LYS A 542 -28.71 5.28 -10.72
N GLY A 543 -28.91 4.07 -10.19
CA GLY A 543 -28.66 3.78 -8.78
C GLY A 543 -27.17 3.80 -8.43
N ARG A 544 -26.31 3.30 -9.32
CA ARG A 544 -24.85 3.43 -9.16
C ARG A 544 -24.41 4.89 -9.23
N ASP A 545 -24.90 5.64 -10.22
CA ASP A 545 -24.60 7.08 -10.35
C ASP A 545 -25.07 7.86 -9.12
N PHE A 546 -26.20 7.47 -8.52
CA PHE A 546 -26.70 8.05 -7.27
C PHE A 546 -25.77 7.77 -6.09
N SER A 547 -25.29 6.52 -5.96
CA SER A 547 -24.31 6.16 -4.91
C SER A 547 -23.02 6.99 -5.02
N GLU A 548 -22.43 7.07 -6.23
CA GLU A 548 -21.25 7.90 -6.49
C GLU A 548 -21.54 9.39 -6.26
N PHE A 549 -22.72 9.87 -6.64
CA PHE A 549 -23.16 11.25 -6.42
C PHE A 549 -23.27 11.59 -4.93
N LEU A 550 -23.84 10.72 -4.10
CA LEU A 550 -23.97 10.94 -2.66
C LEU A 550 -22.59 11.07 -2.00
N LEU A 551 -21.63 10.23 -2.36
CA LEU A 551 -20.27 10.26 -1.80
C LEU A 551 -19.44 11.46 -2.28
N ASN A 552 -19.73 11.99 -3.47
CA ASN A 552 -19.09 13.20 -4.00
C ASN A 552 -19.83 14.50 -3.61
N SER A 553 -20.94 14.38 -2.88
CA SER A 553 -21.75 15.50 -2.41
C SER A 553 -21.20 16.07 -1.10
N THR A 554 -21.83 17.14 -0.63
CA THR A 554 -21.69 17.62 0.74
C THR A 554 -22.66 16.91 1.69
N PHE A 555 -22.36 16.98 2.98
CA PHE A 555 -23.01 16.28 4.08
C PHE A 555 -23.40 17.27 5.19
N TYR A 556 -24.45 16.90 5.90
CA TYR A 556 -24.82 17.47 7.18
C TYR A 556 -24.26 16.58 8.29
N SER A 557 -23.49 17.14 9.22
CA SER A 557 -22.95 16.40 10.38
C SER A 557 -23.58 16.91 11.66
N TYR A 558 -23.94 15.97 12.54
CA TYR A 558 -24.61 16.21 13.79
C TYR A 558 -23.92 15.44 14.92
N CYS A 559 -23.65 16.12 16.02
CA CYS A 559 -23.15 15.49 17.23
C CYS A 559 -23.90 16.01 18.46
N SER A 560 -24.07 15.12 19.43
CA SER A 560 -24.78 15.44 20.66
C SER A 560 -23.97 15.08 21.89
N ALA A 561 -24.05 15.98 22.87
CA ALA A 561 -23.38 15.85 24.14
C ALA A 561 -24.25 15.10 25.15
N THR A 562 -23.60 14.41 26.09
CA THR A 562 -24.22 14.13 27.38
C THR A 562 -24.49 15.46 28.11
N HIS A 563 -25.46 15.48 29.03
CA HIS A 563 -25.87 16.69 29.76
C HIS A 563 -24.78 17.42 30.57
N GLN A 564 -23.58 16.86 30.68
CA GLN A 564 -22.49 17.38 31.50
C GLN A 564 -21.42 18.12 30.68
N SER A 565 -21.52 18.08 29.34
CA SER A 565 -20.58 18.82 28.49
C SER A 565 -20.85 20.32 28.50
N ASN A 566 -19.77 21.09 28.42
CA ASN A 566 -19.80 22.53 28.15
C ASN A 566 -19.63 22.83 26.65
N VAL A 567 -19.52 21.81 25.81
CA VAL A 567 -19.37 21.94 24.36
C VAL A 567 -20.68 22.46 23.75
N ASN A 568 -20.58 23.49 22.91
CA ASN A 568 -21.71 24.04 22.19
C ASN A 568 -21.95 23.24 20.90
N THR A 569 -22.76 22.17 20.98
CA THR A 569 -23.06 21.28 19.85
C THR A 569 -23.77 21.98 18.69
N ASP A 570 -24.59 23.00 18.96
CA ASP A 570 -25.24 23.80 17.91
C ASP A 570 -24.21 24.52 17.02
N ALA A 571 -23.03 24.87 17.56
CA ALA A 571 -21.95 25.50 16.80
C ALA A 571 -21.05 24.50 16.06
N LEU A 572 -21.14 23.21 16.41
CA LEU A 572 -20.39 22.12 15.76
C LEU A 572 -21.20 21.40 14.68
N THR A 573 -22.52 21.58 14.71
CA THR A 573 -23.41 21.10 13.67
C THR A 573 -23.07 21.80 12.35
N GLY A 574 -22.51 21.03 11.41
CA GLY A 574 -22.01 21.53 10.14
C GLY A 574 -22.97 21.24 9.00
N TYR A 575 -23.24 22.24 8.17
CA TYR A 575 -23.86 22.06 6.85
C TYR A 575 -22.77 22.11 5.78
N ASP A 576 -22.98 21.39 4.69
CA ASP A 576 -22.13 21.39 3.50
C ASP A 576 -20.68 20.90 3.69
N LEU A 577 -20.45 19.94 4.58
CA LEU A 577 -19.14 19.31 4.75
C LEU A 577 -18.88 18.34 3.59
N PRO A 578 -17.70 18.35 2.93
CA PRO A 578 -17.37 17.32 1.95
C PRO A 578 -17.29 15.96 2.62
N PHE A 579 -17.56 14.88 1.87
CA PHE A 579 -17.24 13.55 2.36
C PHE A 579 -15.75 13.45 2.68
N PRO A 580 -15.36 12.95 3.86
CA PRO A 580 -13.97 12.87 4.27
C PRO A 580 -13.23 11.85 3.39
N SER A 581 -12.07 12.27 2.88
CA SER A 581 -11.20 11.44 2.04
C SER A 581 -9.83 11.30 2.68
N GLY A 582 -9.34 10.07 2.84
CA GLY A 582 -7.97 9.77 3.20
C GLY A 582 -7.30 8.90 2.13
N THR A 583 -5.97 8.86 2.15
CA THR A 583 -5.21 7.92 1.33
C THR A 583 -5.30 6.56 1.99
N ARG A 584 -5.98 5.61 1.34
CA ARG A 584 -6.07 4.24 1.83
C ARG A 584 -4.76 3.52 1.58
N LEU A 585 -4.14 3.02 2.65
CA LEU A 585 -3.02 2.09 2.51
C LEU A 585 -3.56 0.78 1.92
N PRO A 586 -2.87 0.14 0.95
CA PRO A 586 -3.28 -1.17 0.47
C PRO A 586 -3.36 -2.13 1.66
N THR A 587 -4.51 -2.78 1.85
CA THR A 587 -4.66 -3.83 2.87
C THR A 587 -3.74 -5.00 2.49
N GLU A 588 -2.84 -5.38 3.39
CA GLU A 588 -1.97 -6.55 3.23
C GLU A 588 -2.82 -7.82 3.16
N ASP A 589 -3.07 -8.32 1.96
CA ASP A 589 -3.59 -9.67 1.78
C ASP A 589 -2.42 -10.65 1.94
N ILE A 590 -2.55 -11.65 2.81
CA ILE A 590 -1.49 -12.59 3.18
C ILE A 590 -1.20 -13.57 2.02
N CYS A 591 -2.17 -13.83 1.13
CA CYS A 591 -1.93 -14.44 -0.19
C CYS A 591 -1.24 -13.45 -1.13
N SER A 592 -1.55 -12.15 -0.96
CA SER A 592 -0.91 -11.05 -1.67
C SER A 592 0.49 -10.68 -1.18
N SER A 593 0.98 -11.25 -0.08
CA SER A 593 2.41 -11.23 0.23
C SER A 593 3.25 -11.91 -0.88
N ARG A 594 2.57 -12.60 -1.82
CA ARG A 594 3.09 -12.86 -3.16
C ARG A 594 2.35 -12.20 -4.34
N THR A 595 1.29 -11.40 -4.22
CA THR A 595 0.63 -10.74 -5.37
C THR A 595 0.67 -9.21 -5.36
N HIS A 596 1.24 -8.55 -4.34
CA HIS A 596 1.61 -7.14 -4.49
C HIS A 596 2.87 -7.04 -5.33
N PHE A 597 2.66 -6.88 -6.63
CA PHE A 597 3.70 -6.37 -7.49
C PHE A 597 4.04 -4.96 -7.03
N THR A 598 5.26 -4.77 -6.52
CA THR A 598 5.76 -3.47 -6.04
C THR A 598 5.92 -2.45 -7.17
N HIS A 599 5.91 -2.94 -8.41
CA HIS A 599 6.12 -2.16 -9.61
C HIS A 599 5.08 -2.52 -10.67
N GLN A 600 4.74 -1.52 -11.47
CA GLN A 600 3.86 -1.68 -12.61
C GLN A 600 4.28 -0.70 -13.71
N GLU A 601 4.06 -1.08 -14.95
CA GLU A 601 4.30 -0.26 -16.13
C GLU A 601 3.29 -0.63 -17.22
N VAL A 602 2.72 0.38 -17.89
CA VAL A 602 1.94 0.17 -19.11
C VAL A 602 2.90 0.17 -20.29
N LEU A 603 3.05 -0.92 -21.03
CA LEU A 603 4.13 -1.03 -22.01
C LEU A 603 3.80 -0.39 -23.36
N ASP A 604 2.54 -0.35 -23.76
CA ASP A 604 2.07 0.23 -25.02
C ASP A 604 1.32 1.56 -24.81
N GLU A 605 1.30 2.40 -25.86
CA GLU A 605 0.65 3.71 -25.82
C GLU A 605 -0.88 3.64 -25.74
N GLU A 606 -1.50 2.51 -26.12
CA GLU A 606 -2.95 2.34 -26.12
C GLU A 606 -3.49 1.81 -24.77
N GLY A 607 -2.61 1.45 -23.83
CA GLY A 607 -2.99 0.92 -22.53
C GLY A 607 -3.50 -0.52 -22.55
N LYS A 608 -3.00 -1.34 -23.48
CA LYS A 608 -3.45 -2.73 -23.65
C LYS A 608 -2.54 -3.76 -22.99
N PHE A 609 -1.31 -3.42 -22.67
CA PHE A 609 -0.29 -4.30 -22.13
C PHE A 609 0.17 -3.73 -20.80
N HIS A 610 -0.36 -4.28 -19.71
CA HIS A 610 0.06 -3.95 -18.37
C HIS A 610 1.06 -4.99 -17.89
N LEU A 611 2.23 -4.54 -17.46
CA LEU A 611 3.24 -5.37 -16.81
C LEU A 611 3.31 -5.01 -15.35
N PHE A 612 3.22 -6.00 -14.49
CA PHE A 612 3.43 -5.90 -13.06
C PHE A 612 4.64 -6.73 -12.68
N TRP A 613 5.49 -6.25 -11.77
CA TRP A 613 6.59 -7.04 -11.24
C TRP A 613 6.98 -6.72 -9.81
N LYS A 614 7.69 -7.66 -9.20
CA LYS A 614 8.34 -7.56 -7.91
C LYS A 614 9.56 -8.47 -7.93
N PHE A 615 10.50 -8.23 -7.03
CA PHE A 615 11.73 -9.01 -6.97
C PHE A 615 12.19 -9.15 -5.53
N ASP A 616 12.99 -10.18 -5.29
CA ASP A 616 13.80 -10.35 -4.10
C ASP A 616 15.29 -10.44 -4.49
N ASP A 617 16.16 -10.86 -3.59
CA ASP A 617 17.60 -10.99 -3.87
C ASP A 617 17.93 -12.19 -4.79
N GLU A 618 16.97 -13.06 -5.12
CA GLU A 618 17.17 -14.27 -5.95
C GLU A 618 16.48 -14.20 -7.31
N LYS A 619 15.24 -13.70 -7.38
CA LYS A 619 14.42 -13.72 -8.59
C LYS A 619 13.49 -12.53 -8.74
N ILE A 620 13.04 -12.33 -9.97
CA ILE A 620 11.96 -11.42 -10.36
C ILE A 620 10.72 -12.23 -10.77
N GLU A 621 9.55 -11.72 -10.40
CA GLU A 621 8.26 -12.28 -10.78
C GLU A 621 7.48 -11.23 -11.56
N PHE A 622 6.95 -11.63 -12.72
CA PHE A 622 6.16 -10.79 -13.61
C PHE A 622 4.72 -11.30 -13.70
N GLU A 623 3.80 -10.37 -13.91
CA GLU A 623 2.48 -10.63 -14.45
C GLU A 623 2.21 -9.70 -15.63
N ALA A 624 1.94 -10.29 -16.80
CA ALA A 624 1.53 -9.59 -17.99
C ALA A 624 0.01 -9.73 -18.14
N GLN A 625 -0.72 -8.62 -18.05
CA GLN A 625 -2.14 -8.55 -18.36
C GLN A 625 -2.30 -7.83 -19.70
N VAL A 626 -2.73 -8.58 -20.73
CA VAL A 626 -2.76 -8.06 -22.10
C VAL A 626 -4.14 -8.21 -22.70
N GLN A 627 -4.67 -7.12 -23.27
CA GLN A 627 -5.98 -7.08 -23.93
C GLN A 627 -5.95 -7.82 -25.29
N THR A 628 -5.88 -9.14 -25.22
CA THR A 628 -5.91 -10.07 -26.35
C THR A 628 -6.50 -11.41 -25.89
N THR A 629 -6.83 -12.30 -26.83
CA THR A 629 -7.22 -13.70 -26.55
C THR A 629 -6.28 -14.64 -27.29
N GLY A 630 -4.99 -14.41 -27.10
CA GLY A 630 -3.95 -15.04 -27.91
C GLY A 630 -2.60 -14.98 -27.22
N TRP A 631 -1.50 -15.06 -27.99
CA TRP A 631 -0.18 -15.11 -27.37
C TRP A 631 0.35 -13.73 -26.96
N VAL A 632 1.09 -13.73 -25.86
CA VAL A 632 1.77 -12.59 -25.25
C VAL A 632 3.28 -12.87 -25.22
N GLY A 633 4.10 -11.88 -25.58
CA GLY A 633 5.55 -11.97 -25.53
C GLY A 633 6.15 -10.83 -24.72
N LEU A 634 7.11 -11.17 -23.87
CA LEU A 634 7.92 -10.25 -23.07
C LEU A 634 9.39 -10.58 -23.29
N GLY A 635 10.25 -9.58 -23.42
CA GLY A 635 11.69 -9.82 -23.56
C GLY A 635 12.57 -8.78 -22.91
N LEU A 636 13.79 -9.17 -22.56
CA LEU A 636 14.80 -8.33 -21.94
C LEU A 636 15.89 -8.04 -22.96
N SER A 637 15.96 -6.79 -23.41
CA SER A 637 16.90 -6.33 -24.44
C SER A 637 17.89 -5.30 -23.89
N PRO A 638 19.17 -5.34 -24.29
CA PRO A 638 20.12 -4.30 -23.92
C PRO A 638 19.87 -2.98 -24.65
N ASN A 639 19.20 -3.00 -25.81
CA ASN A 639 19.10 -1.85 -26.72
C ASN A 639 17.72 -1.67 -27.39
N GLY A 640 16.71 -2.42 -26.94
CA GLY A 640 15.35 -2.40 -27.50
C GLY A 640 15.20 -3.16 -28.83
N GLY A 641 16.26 -3.76 -29.37
CA GLY A 641 16.22 -4.62 -30.54
C GLY A 641 16.09 -6.10 -30.19
N MET A 642 15.48 -6.91 -31.06
CA MET A 642 15.38 -8.36 -30.87
C MET A 642 16.75 -9.06 -30.73
N PRO A 643 17.78 -8.81 -31.55
CA PRO A 643 19.03 -9.56 -31.46
C PRO A 643 19.72 -9.44 -30.09
N GLY A 644 20.04 -10.58 -29.48
CA GLY A 644 20.60 -10.68 -28.15
C GLY A 644 19.59 -10.54 -27.01
N SER A 645 18.29 -10.63 -27.30
CA SER A 645 17.24 -10.55 -26.28
C SER A 645 16.84 -11.92 -25.77
N ASP A 646 16.58 -11.95 -24.48
CA ASP A 646 16.08 -13.06 -23.68
C ASP A 646 14.55 -12.90 -23.56
N ILE A 647 13.76 -13.84 -24.07
CA ILE A 647 12.34 -13.64 -24.40
C ILE A 647 11.48 -14.79 -23.87
N ALA A 648 10.44 -14.44 -23.13
CA ALA A 648 9.33 -15.33 -22.81
C ALA A 648 8.15 -15.12 -23.78
N ILE A 649 7.60 -16.20 -24.35
CA ILE A 649 6.34 -16.18 -25.10
C ILE A 649 5.38 -17.17 -24.48
N GLY A 650 4.18 -16.72 -24.11
CA GLY A 650 3.14 -17.57 -23.53
C GLY A 650 1.74 -17.27 -24.06
N TRP A 651 0.80 -18.16 -23.77
CA TRP A 651 -0.60 -18.12 -24.22
C TRP A 651 -1.45 -19.09 -23.40
N VAL A 652 -2.77 -19.05 -23.54
CA VAL A 652 -3.69 -19.94 -22.82
C VAL A 652 -4.61 -20.63 -23.80
N LYS A 653 -4.46 -21.95 -23.94
CA LYS A 653 -5.25 -22.75 -24.88
C LYS A 653 -5.99 -23.86 -24.17
N ASP A 654 -7.29 -23.98 -24.47
CA ASP A 654 -8.18 -24.98 -23.85
C ASP A 654 -8.12 -24.96 -22.30
N GLY A 655 -7.94 -23.76 -21.72
CA GLY A 655 -7.81 -23.56 -20.27
C GLY A 655 -6.42 -23.89 -19.69
N THR A 656 -5.44 -24.26 -20.52
CA THR A 656 -4.07 -24.55 -20.11
C THR A 656 -3.13 -23.42 -20.52
N ALA A 657 -2.40 -22.86 -19.55
CA ALA A 657 -1.38 -21.86 -19.83
C ALA A 657 -0.06 -22.49 -20.28
N HIS A 658 0.60 -21.83 -21.23
CA HIS A 658 1.87 -22.22 -21.81
C HIS A 658 2.85 -21.05 -21.74
N LEU A 659 4.13 -21.35 -21.53
CA LEU A 659 5.23 -20.39 -21.60
C LEU A 659 6.44 -21.08 -22.21
N THR A 660 7.15 -20.37 -23.08
CA THR A 660 8.39 -20.84 -23.69
C THR A 660 9.44 -19.77 -23.56
N ASP A 661 10.60 -20.15 -23.04
CA ASP A 661 11.82 -19.34 -23.03
C ASP A 661 12.53 -19.45 -24.39
N ARG A 662 13.02 -18.31 -24.88
CA ARG A 662 13.49 -18.10 -26.24
C ARG A 662 14.61 -17.07 -26.27
N TYR A 663 15.58 -17.33 -27.15
CA TYR A 663 16.65 -16.37 -27.44
C TYR A 663 16.57 -15.85 -28.86
N ALA A 664 16.59 -14.52 -29.02
CA ALA A 664 16.53 -13.90 -30.33
C ALA A 664 17.93 -13.61 -30.89
N GLU A 665 18.35 -14.33 -31.93
CA GLU A 665 19.63 -14.08 -32.63
C GLU A 665 19.52 -13.00 -33.72
N ALA A 666 18.30 -12.79 -34.25
CA ALA A 666 18.03 -11.91 -35.38
C ALA A 666 16.61 -11.34 -35.29
N LYS A 667 16.25 -10.43 -36.21
CA LYS A 667 14.86 -9.94 -36.39
C LYS A 667 14.01 -11.00 -37.11
N ALA A 668 13.80 -12.15 -36.46
CA ALA A 668 13.01 -13.27 -36.93
C ALA A 668 12.29 -13.92 -35.73
N GLN A 669 11.41 -14.89 -35.98
CA GLN A 669 10.77 -15.65 -34.90
C GLN A 669 11.87 -16.33 -34.05
N PRO A 670 11.94 -16.03 -32.74
CA PRO A 670 13.01 -16.57 -31.90
C PRO A 670 12.79 -18.06 -31.66
N PRO A 671 13.81 -18.92 -31.86
CA PRO A 671 13.73 -20.32 -31.48
C PRO A 671 13.54 -20.48 -29.97
N VAL A 672 12.95 -21.60 -29.56
CA VAL A 672 12.92 -22.01 -28.14
C VAL A 672 14.36 -22.22 -27.67
N ASP A 673 14.70 -21.69 -26.50
CA ASP A 673 16.06 -21.84 -25.97
C ASP A 673 16.30 -23.26 -25.44
N GLU A 674 17.58 -23.66 -25.39
CA GLU A 674 17.98 -25.00 -24.92
C GLU A 674 17.78 -25.15 -23.41
N SER A 675 17.97 -24.07 -22.66
CA SER A 675 17.56 -23.93 -21.26
C SER A 675 16.15 -23.31 -21.20
N GLN A 676 15.44 -23.52 -20.10
CA GLN A 676 14.16 -22.87 -19.83
C GLN A 676 14.28 -22.21 -18.46
N ASP A 677 14.70 -20.95 -18.47
CA ASP A 677 15.00 -20.17 -17.26
C ASP A 677 13.82 -19.32 -16.79
N TRP A 678 12.80 -19.20 -17.63
CA TRP A 678 11.50 -18.62 -17.28
C TRP A 678 10.54 -19.70 -16.82
N GLU A 679 10.03 -19.55 -15.60
CA GLU A 679 9.11 -20.50 -14.98
C GLU A 679 7.69 -19.92 -14.98
N LEU A 680 6.78 -20.57 -15.70
CA LEU A 680 5.35 -20.25 -15.63
C LEU A 680 4.82 -20.54 -14.23
N VAL A 681 4.19 -19.54 -13.61
CA VAL A 681 3.53 -19.66 -12.30
C VAL A 681 2.04 -19.95 -12.50
N SER A 682 1.37 -19.12 -13.31
CA SER A 682 -0.04 -19.30 -13.66
C SER A 682 -0.37 -18.57 -14.95
N GLY A 683 -1.52 -18.89 -15.54
CA GLY A 683 -2.05 -18.10 -16.64
C GLY A 683 -3.50 -18.46 -16.92
N TYR A 684 -4.29 -17.46 -17.27
CA TYR A 684 -5.68 -17.65 -17.67
C TYR A 684 -6.04 -16.66 -18.77
N GLU A 685 -7.09 -16.99 -19.51
CA GLU A 685 -7.66 -16.11 -20.52
C GLU A 685 -9.14 -15.91 -20.23
N ASN A 686 -9.58 -14.66 -20.29
CA ASN A 686 -10.98 -14.29 -20.18
C ASN A 686 -11.48 -13.72 -21.53
N GLY A 687 -12.71 -13.23 -21.58
CA GLY A 687 -13.30 -12.75 -22.84
C GLY A 687 -12.58 -11.57 -23.51
N THR A 688 -11.62 -10.92 -22.85
CA THR A 688 -10.90 -9.75 -23.37
C THR A 688 -9.39 -9.76 -23.13
N HIS A 689 -8.88 -10.58 -22.23
CA HIS A 689 -7.47 -10.56 -21.81
C HIS A 689 -6.87 -11.95 -21.67
N THR A 690 -5.59 -12.04 -22.03
CA THR A 690 -4.68 -13.11 -21.65
C THR A 690 -3.82 -12.59 -20.49
N VAL A 691 -3.84 -13.30 -19.37
CA VAL A 691 -3.06 -12.98 -18.17
C VAL A 691 -2.06 -14.09 -17.92
N LEU A 692 -0.78 -13.75 -17.88
CA LEU A 692 0.30 -14.71 -17.63
C LEU A 692 1.17 -14.23 -16.48
N ARG A 693 1.46 -15.13 -15.56
CA ARG A 693 2.34 -14.91 -14.43
C ARG A 693 3.50 -15.88 -14.48
N PHE A 694 4.71 -15.36 -14.38
CA PHE A 694 5.93 -16.15 -14.55
C PHE A 694 7.09 -15.51 -13.79
N ASN A 695 8.09 -16.32 -13.44
CA ASN A 695 9.25 -15.86 -12.68
C ASN A 695 10.55 -16.23 -13.38
N ARG A 696 11.62 -15.50 -13.05
CA ARG A 696 12.96 -15.69 -13.62
C ARG A 696 14.01 -15.31 -12.57
N LYS A 697 15.06 -16.12 -12.42
CA LYS A 697 16.18 -15.77 -11.54
C LYS A 697 16.88 -14.50 -12.03
N LEU A 698 17.39 -13.68 -11.11
CA LEU A 698 18.13 -12.47 -11.47
C LEU A 698 19.43 -12.79 -12.23
N THR A 699 20.05 -13.92 -11.92
CA THR A 699 21.21 -14.45 -12.63
C THR A 699 21.00 -15.93 -12.92
N THR A 700 21.24 -16.33 -14.16
CA THR A 700 21.24 -17.73 -14.59
C THR A 700 22.64 -18.08 -15.08
N CYS A 701 22.94 -19.38 -15.19
CA CYS A 701 24.20 -19.83 -15.78
C CYS A 701 24.06 -20.17 -17.28
N ASP A 702 22.92 -19.83 -17.89
CA ASP A 702 22.80 -19.76 -19.33
C ASP A 702 23.50 -18.48 -19.82
N VAL A 703 24.31 -18.61 -20.86
CA VAL A 703 25.06 -17.50 -21.48
C VAL A 703 24.21 -16.67 -22.44
N ARG A 704 23.03 -17.18 -22.82
CA ARG A 704 22.04 -16.50 -23.68
C ARG A 704 21.11 -15.60 -22.88
N ASP A 705 20.97 -15.90 -21.60
CA ASP A 705 20.21 -15.13 -20.65
C ASP A 705 20.85 -13.80 -20.27
N ARG A 706 19.99 -12.83 -19.90
CA ARG A 706 20.46 -11.52 -19.43
C ARG A 706 20.54 -11.48 -17.91
N VAL A 707 21.64 -11.00 -17.34
CA VAL A 707 21.64 -10.70 -15.90
C VAL A 707 20.68 -9.53 -15.65
N ILE A 708 19.78 -9.69 -14.67
CA ILE A 708 18.92 -8.63 -14.17
C ILE A 708 19.61 -8.03 -12.96
N ASN A 709 20.10 -6.81 -13.12
CA ASN A 709 20.76 -5.99 -12.10
C ASN A 709 20.08 -4.61 -12.04
N GLU A 710 20.72 -3.63 -11.41
CA GLU A 710 20.22 -2.24 -11.34
C GLU A 710 20.53 -1.41 -12.62
N ASP A 711 20.96 -2.05 -13.72
CA ASP A 711 21.10 -1.41 -15.03
C ASP A 711 19.71 -1.13 -15.66
N THR A 712 19.68 -0.18 -16.58
CA THR A 712 18.49 0.06 -17.39
C THR A 712 18.27 -1.07 -18.40
N LEU A 713 17.09 -1.66 -18.44
CA LEU A 713 16.71 -2.70 -19.41
C LEU A 713 15.62 -2.19 -20.35
N ARG A 714 15.64 -2.63 -21.61
CA ARG A 714 14.54 -2.39 -22.55
C ARG A 714 13.65 -3.62 -22.54
N VAL A 715 12.48 -3.49 -21.93
CA VAL A 715 11.46 -4.52 -21.93
C VAL A 715 10.77 -4.50 -23.28
N LEU A 716 11.03 -5.52 -24.09
CA LEU A 716 10.31 -5.80 -25.32
C LEU A 716 8.94 -6.34 -24.97
N TRP A 717 7.92 -5.92 -25.72
CA TRP A 717 6.58 -6.44 -25.61
C TRP A 717 6.02 -6.73 -26.99
N ALA A 718 5.20 -7.76 -27.10
CA ALA A 718 4.45 -8.10 -28.30
C ALA A 718 3.22 -8.93 -27.96
N TRP A 719 2.20 -8.90 -28.82
CA TRP A 719 1.04 -9.78 -28.68
C TRP A 719 0.32 -10.03 -30.00
N HIS A 720 -0.54 -11.04 -30.05
CA HIS A 720 -1.37 -11.37 -31.20
C HIS A 720 -2.68 -12.04 -30.78
N ASP A 721 -3.79 -11.74 -31.46
CA ASP A 721 -5.15 -12.24 -31.14
C ASP A 721 -5.39 -13.73 -31.38
N GLN A 722 -4.36 -14.53 -31.64
CA GLN A 722 -4.52 -15.94 -31.97
C GLN A 722 -3.43 -16.74 -31.26
N ASP A 723 -3.86 -17.79 -30.55
CA ASP A 723 -2.96 -18.76 -29.97
C ASP A 723 -2.20 -19.57 -31.04
N PRO A 724 -0.95 -19.96 -30.76
CA PRO A 724 -0.25 -20.90 -31.60
C PRO A 724 -0.80 -22.33 -31.46
N GLU A 725 -0.64 -23.12 -32.52
CA GLU A 725 -0.99 -24.55 -32.53
C GLU A 725 0.18 -25.44 -32.06
N ASP A 726 1.42 -24.99 -32.29
CA ASP A 726 2.66 -25.66 -31.91
C ASP A 726 3.63 -24.66 -31.23
N GLU A 727 4.69 -25.13 -30.57
CA GLU A 727 5.70 -24.23 -29.98
C GLU A 727 6.59 -23.54 -31.02
N SER A 728 6.66 -24.05 -32.26
CA SER A 728 7.52 -23.49 -33.31
C SER A 728 7.05 -23.82 -34.73
N GLY A 729 7.66 -23.18 -35.73
CA GLY A 729 7.36 -23.42 -37.15
C GLY A 729 6.16 -22.62 -37.65
N VAL A 730 5.56 -23.08 -38.76
CA VAL A 730 4.43 -22.38 -39.44
C VAL A 730 3.18 -22.32 -38.56
N SER A 731 3.07 -23.25 -37.60
CA SER A 731 2.01 -23.36 -36.60
C SER A 731 2.38 -22.72 -35.25
N GLY A 732 3.57 -22.13 -35.13
CA GLY A 732 4.05 -21.46 -33.92
C GLY A 732 3.48 -20.06 -33.73
N PRO A 733 3.98 -19.29 -32.74
CA PRO A 733 3.53 -17.92 -32.49
C PRO A 733 3.52 -17.09 -33.77
N ALA A 734 2.33 -16.64 -34.18
CA ALA A 734 2.13 -15.86 -35.40
C ALA A 734 2.80 -14.48 -35.29
N TYR A 735 3.13 -13.85 -36.42
CA TYR A 735 3.76 -12.53 -36.41
C TYR A 735 2.81 -11.46 -35.83
N HIS A 736 3.20 -10.83 -34.72
CA HIS A 736 2.44 -9.81 -33.97
C HIS A 736 2.09 -8.51 -34.75
N GLY A 737 2.50 -8.36 -36.01
CA GLY A 737 2.18 -7.15 -36.78
C GLY A 737 2.74 -5.86 -36.16
N THR A 738 1.86 -4.88 -35.93
CA THR A 738 2.17 -3.60 -35.26
C THR A 738 2.09 -3.67 -33.74
N ASN A 739 1.57 -4.76 -33.16
CA ASN A 739 1.39 -4.94 -31.72
C ASN A 739 2.71 -5.34 -31.05
N ARG A 740 3.69 -4.43 -31.11
CA ARG A 740 5.02 -4.62 -30.51
C ARG A 740 5.65 -3.29 -30.14
N GLY A 741 6.56 -3.32 -29.18
CA GLY A 741 7.37 -2.16 -28.82
C GLY A 741 8.48 -2.53 -27.84
N ALA A 742 9.14 -1.50 -27.33
CA ALA A 742 10.11 -1.60 -26.27
C ALA A 742 9.91 -0.42 -25.32
N ARG A 743 10.05 -0.66 -24.01
CA ARG A 743 9.99 0.37 -22.99
C ARG A 743 11.20 0.24 -22.06
N SER A 744 11.91 1.33 -21.84
CA SER A 744 13.07 1.37 -20.93
C SER A 744 12.59 1.43 -19.49
N THR A 745 13.17 0.61 -18.60
CA THR A 745 12.87 0.62 -17.16
C THR A 745 14.06 0.08 -16.36
N VAL A 746 14.12 0.40 -15.07
CA VAL A 746 15.04 -0.24 -14.12
C VAL A 746 14.23 -1.23 -13.28
N LEU A 747 14.32 -2.51 -13.65
CA LEU A 747 13.51 -3.57 -13.04
C LEU A 747 13.77 -3.72 -11.54
N LEU A 748 15.02 -3.55 -11.10
CA LEU A 748 15.41 -3.62 -9.69
C LEU A 748 15.39 -2.26 -8.97
N SER A 749 14.58 -1.32 -9.45
CA SER A 749 14.47 0.01 -8.82
C SER A 749 13.89 -0.08 -7.42
N ARG A 750 14.51 0.58 -6.46
CA ARG A 750 14.02 0.67 -5.08
C ARG A 750 13.10 1.88 -4.94
N LYS A 751 11.80 1.63 -4.82
CA LYS A 751 10.85 2.65 -4.37
C LYS A 751 10.84 2.63 -2.85
N LEU A 752 11.28 3.72 -2.22
CA LEU A 752 11.04 3.89 -0.80
C LEU A 752 9.54 4.11 -0.62
N THR A 753 8.90 3.21 0.10
CA THR A 753 7.51 3.37 0.51
C THR A 753 7.42 4.63 1.36
N GLU A 754 6.43 5.47 1.12
CA GLU A 754 6.16 6.61 1.99
C GLU A 754 5.90 6.10 3.40
N THR A 755 6.83 6.39 4.30
CA THR A 755 6.55 6.20 5.71
C THR A 755 5.47 7.19 6.11
N PRO A 756 4.38 6.73 6.77
CA PRO A 756 3.40 7.62 7.37
C PRO A 756 4.13 8.64 8.22
N THR A 757 4.15 9.89 7.76
CA THR A 757 4.82 10.94 8.50
C THR A 757 3.94 11.20 9.72
N THR A 758 4.48 11.04 10.92
CA THR A 758 3.73 11.32 12.15
C THR A 758 3.49 12.82 12.23
N GLY A 759 2.38 13.32 11.68
CA GLY A 759 2.00 14.74 11.76
C GLY A 759 1.56 15.36 10.43
N THR A 760 1.56 16.69 10.35
CA THR A 760 0.89 17.43 9.27
C THR A 760 1.81 17.61 8.05
N THR A 761 1.46 17.00 6.92
CA THR A 761 2.13 17.27 5.65
C THR A 761 1.41 18.34 4.84
N TYR A 762 2.18 19.18 4.18
CA TYR A 762 1.73 20.24 3.27
C TYR A 762 2.28 19.98 1.87
N THR A 763 1.63 20.54 0.85
CA THR A 763 2.13 20.48 -0.54
C THR A 763 2.21 21.87 -1.14
N PHE A 764 3.18 22.09 -2.02
CA PHE A 764 3.25 23.27 -2.87
C PHE A 764 3.71 22.90 -4.28
N ASP A 765 3.11 23.56 -5.27
CA ASP A 765 3.33 23.29 -6.69
C ASP A 765 4.11 24.43 -7.35
N MET A 766 5.21 24.08 -8.03
CA MET A 766 5.97 24.96 -8.89
C MET A 766 5.72 24.56 -10.34
N GLN A 767 4.78 25.21 -11.00
CA GLN A 767 4.42 24.94 -12.39
C GLN A 767 4.86 26.08 -13.30
N MET A 768 5.34 25.73 -14.50
CA MET A 768 5.53 26.71 -15.56
C MET A 768 4.18 27.32 -15.98
N ASN A 769 4.18 28.53 -16.52
CA ASN A 769 2.96 29.26 -16.86
C ASN A 769 2.81 29.38 -18.38
N ASN A 770 2.21 28.36 -19.00
CA ASN A 770 1.85 28.34 -20.41
C ASN A 770 3.01 28.77 -21.34
N VAL A 771 4.18 28.15 -21.12
CA VAL A 771 5.41 28.42 -21.85
C VAL A 771 5.24 27.98 -23.30
N SER A 772 5.45 28.91 -24.23
CA SER A 772 5.51 28.58 -25.66
C SER A 772 6.87 27.99 -25.97
N ILE A 773 6.95 26.66 -26.15
CA ILE A 773 8.22 25.99 -26.44
C ILE A 773 8.74 26.48 -27.80
N PRO A 774 10.00 26.97 -27.89
CA PRO A 774 10.58 27.42 -29.14
C PRO A 774 10.62 26.33 -30.22
N ALA A 775 10.36 26.75 -31.46
CA ALA A 775 10.40 25.89 -32.66
C ALA A 775 11.61 26.17 -33.57
N HIS A 776 12.59 26.94 -33.07
CA HIS A 776 13.79 27.32 -33.84
C HIS A 776 15.08 26.67 -33.32
N GLN A 777 14.96 25.89 -32.24
CA GLN A 777 16.01 25.08 -31.64
C GLN A 777 15.35 23.80 -31.09
N ASP A 778 16.14 22.75 -30.95
CA ASP A 778 15.74 21.47 -30.38
C ASP A 778 15.79 21.51 -28.85
N THR A 779 16.80 22.13 -28.25
CA THR A 779 16.95 22.22 -26.80
C THR A 779 16.60 23.61 -26.28
N THR A 780 15.74 23.71 -25.27
CA THR A 780 15.46 24.97 -24.57
C THR A 780 15.50 24.78 -23.06
N TYR A 781 16.32 25.59 -22.38
CA TYR A 781 16.28 25.71 -20.93
C TYR A 781 15.42 26.91 -20.55
N TRP A 782 14.37 26.68 -19.78
CA TRP A 782 13.43 27.71 -19.37
C TRP A 782 13.44 27.91 -17.86
N CYS A 783 13.69 29.15 -17.45
CA CYS A 783 13.91 29.55 -16.09
C CYS A 783 12.71 30.32 -15.57
N ARG A 784 12.30 30.02 -14.34
CA ARG A 784 11.31 30.82 -13.60
C ARG A 784 11.64 30.80 -12.12
N VAL A 785 11.64 31.97 -11.49
CA VAL A 785 11.77 32.09 -10.04
C VAL A 785 10.40 31.85 -9.38
N PHE A 786 10.39 31.11 -8.28
CA PHE A 786 9.24 30.84 -7.44
C PHE A 786 9.50 31.33 -6.01
N GLU A 787 8.44 31.77 -5.35
CA GLU A 787 8.46 32.05 -3.92
C GLU A 787 8.19 30.75 -3.16
N MET A 788 9.04 30.43 -2.20
CA MET A 788 8.86 29.30 -1.30
C MET A 788 7.79 29.63 -0.25
N PRO A 789 7.08 28.62 0.30
CA PRO A 789 6.13 28.86 1.37
C PRO A 789 6.72 29.70 2.52
N THR A 790 5.98 30.70 3.00
CA THR A 790 6.41 31.47 4.18
C THR A 790 6.18 30.62 5.43
N LEU A 791 7.25 30.13 6.04
CA LEU A 791 7.21 29.22 7.19
C LEU A 791 7.64 29.94 8.48
N ALA A 792 6.95 29.65 9.59
CA ALA A 792 7.27 30.22 10.91
C ALA A 792 8.48 29.53 11.58
N SER A 793 8.82 28.33 11.11
CA SER A 793 9.90 27.48 11.59
C SER A 793 10.40 26.58 10.46
N LYS A 794 11.55 25.94 10.68
CA LYS A 794 12.09 24.91 9.79
C LYS A 794 11.07 23.79 9.56
N HIS A 795 11.01 23.31 8.32
CA HIS A 795 10.25 22.15 7.83
C HIS A 795 11.18 21.32 6.94
N HIS A 796 10.84 20.05 6.69
CA HIS A 796 11.55 19.19 5.74
C HIS A 796 10.66 18.86 4.54
N ILE A 797 11.18 19.03 3.32
CA ILE A 797 10.63 18.38 2.12
C ILE A 797 10.94 16.89 2.22
N ILE A 798 9.92 16.07 2.03
CA ILE A 798 9.97 14.61 2.19
C ILE A 798 9.59 13.86 0.91
N LYS A 799 9.02 14.55 -0.08
CA LYS A 799 8.69 13.99 -1.39
C LYS A 799 8.74 15.04 -2.47
N VAL A 800 9.18 14.64 -3.66
CA VAL A 800 9.17 15.42 -4.89
C VAL A 800 8.46 14.61 -5.98
N ALA A 801 7.51 15.24 -6.68
CA ALA A 801 6.72 14.59 -7.73
C ALA A 801 6.60 15.49 -8.97
N PRO A 802 6.71 14.96 -10.19
CA PRO A 802 6.47 15.74 -11.41
C PRO A 802 4.99 16.05 -11.60
N ILE A 803 4.70 17.21 -12.19
CA ILE A 803 3.39 17.60 -12.73
C ILE A 803 3.59 17.79 -14.23
N THR A 804 3.04 16.91 -15.06
CA THR A 804 3.22 16.97 -16.52
C THR A 804 1.96 17.44 -17.23
N THR A 805 2.15 18.29 -18.24
CA THR A 805 1.07 18.68 -19.16
C THR A 805 0.76 17.49 -20.08
N PRO A 806 -0.50 17.01 -20.16
CA PRO A 806 -0.85 15.88 -21.00
C PRO A 806 -0.46 16.10 -22.46
N GLY A 807 0.27 15.14 -23.05
CA GLY A 807 0.79 15.21 -24.42
C GLY A 807 2.18 15.84 -24.57
N ASN A 808 2.75 16.38 -23.49
CA ASN A 808 4.11 16.94 -23.47
C ASN A 808 5.12 16.06 -22.71
N GLU A 809 4.76 14.82 -22.37
CA GLU A 809 5.58 13.93 -21.53
C GLU A 809 6.95 13.65 -22.14
N ALA A 810 7.04 13.60 -23.48
CA ALA A 810 8.31 13.41 -24.20
C ALA A 810 9.14 14.71 -24.36
N LEU A 811 8.55 15.88 -24.08
CA LEU A 811 9.21 17.19 -24.22
C LEU A 811 9.77 17.69 -22.89
N PHE A 812 9.07 17.44 -21.78
CA PHE A 812 9.47 17.85 -20.43
C PHE A 812 10.59 16.92 -19.92
N HIS A 813 11.84 17.29 -20.22
CA HIS A 813 12.97 16.37 -20.17
C HIS A 813 13.67 16.32 -18.81
N HIS A 814 14.02 17.46 -18.19
CA HIS A 814 14.51 17.48 -16.81
C HIS A 814 14.28 18.83 -16.12
N VAL A 815 14.36 18.83 -14.80
CA VAL A 815 14.18 20.00 -13.93
C VAL A 815 15.30 20.07 -12.91
N LEU A 816 15.89 21.26 -12.75
CA LEU A 816 16.81 21.60 -11.67
C LEU A 816 16.24 22.78 -10.88
N ILE A 817 16.29 22.68 -9.55
CA ILE A 817 15.76 23.71 -8.64
C ILE A 817 16.90 24.24 -7.79
N TYR A 818 17.23 25.52 -7.96
CA TYR A 818 18.33 26.17 -7.25
C TYR A 818 17.81 27.11 -6.16
N GLU A 819 18.41 27.04 -4.96
CA GLU A 819 18.18 28.01 -3.90
C GLU A 819 18.76 29.38 -4.31
N CYS A 820 17.97 30.46 -4.20
CA CYS A 820 18.50 31.80 -4.44
C CYS A 820 19.31 32.32 -3.25
N LYS A 821 20.22 33.28 -3.48
CA LYS A 821 20.94 33.98 -2.39
C LYS A 821 19.98 34.66 -1.43
N ALA A 822 20.33 34.69 -0.13
CA ALA A 822 19.56 35.41 0.88
C ALA A 822 19.42 36.91 0.50
N ASN A 823 18.18 37.36 0.32
CA ASN A 823 17.80 38.71 -0.11
C ASN A 823 18.15 39.07 -1.57
N PRO A 824 17.72 38.28 -2.57
CA PRO A 824 17.86 38.68 -3.95
C PRO A 824 16.89 39.84 -4.17
N ASN A 825 17.36 40.97 -4.69
CA ASN A 825 16.51 42.12 -4.97
C ASN A 825 15.69 41.82 -6.24
N ILE A 826 14.84 40.78 -6.19
CA ILE A 826 14.09 40.23 -7.33
C ILE A 826 13.13 41.30 -7.82
N THR A 827 13.41 41.82 -8.99
CA THR A 827 12.78 42.99 -9.60
C THR A 827 11.47 42.65 -10.31
N ILE A 828 11.23 41.37 -10.63
CA ILE A 828 10.03 40.86 -11.29
C ILE A 828 9.36 39.84 -10.37
N LEU A 829 8.14 40.13 -9.92
CA LEU A 829 7.42 39.26 -9.00
C LEU A 829 6.99 37.94 -9.70
N PRO A 830 7.22 36.77 -9.07
CA PRO A 830 7.02 35.42 -9.65
C PRO A 830 5.65 35.11 -10.24
N GLU A 831 4.58 35.69 -9.69
CA GLU A 831 3.21 35.25 -9.95
C GLU A 831 2.71 35.61 -11.35
N GLU A 832 3.16 36.74 -11.91
CA GLU A 832 2.70 37.26 -13.21
C GLU A 832 3.66 36.98 -14.39
N HIS A 833 4.87 36.46 -14.13
CA HIS A 833 5.90 36.31 -15.16
C HIS A 833 5.95 34.88 -15.75
N PRO A 834 5.91 34.71 -17.09
CA PRO A 834 5.91 33.39 -17.75
C PRO A 834 7.27 32.66 -17.75
N GLY A 835 8.26 33.13 -16.99
CA GLY A 835 9.66 32.71 -17.11
C GLY A 835 10.40 33.29 -18.33
N HIS A 836 11.66 32.92 -18.50
CA HIS A 836 12.54 33.30 -19.60
C HIS A 836 13.50 32.17 -19.94
N GLU A 837 14.02 32.16 -21.16
CA GLU A 837 15.11 31.25 -21.52
C GLU A 837 16.34 31.50 -20.62
N CYS A 838 16.80 30.42 -19.97
CA CYS A 838 17.88 30.43 -18.99
C CYS A 838 19.20 30.92 -19.60
N GLN A 839 20.01 31.60 -18.79
CA GLN A 839 21.37 32.02 -19.14
C GLN A 839 21.50 32.88 -20.42
N THR A 840 20.38 33.39 -20.95
CA THR A 840 20.39 34.32 -22.08
C THR A 840 20.52 35.77 -21.60
N PRO A 841 20.96 36.72 -22.46
CA PRO A 841 20.96 38.14 -22.13
C PRO A 841 19.56 38.71 -21.80
N ASN A 842 18.49 37.99 -22.13
CA ASN A 842 17.11 38.37 -21.83
C ASN A 842 16.64 37.88 -20.46
N MET A 843 17.37 36.96 -19.82
CA MET A 843 17.06 36.53 -18.45
C MET A 843 17.32 37.70 -17.48
N PRO A 844 16.42 37.97 -16.51
CA PRO A 844 16.61 39.01 -15.51
C PRO A 844 17.95 38.83 -14.76
N ILE A 845 18.71 39.92 -14.64
CA ILE A 845 20.09 39.87 -14.15
C ILE A 845 20.21 39.41 -12.70
N ASP A 846 19.17 39.65 -11.92
CA ASP A 846 19.01 39.25 -10.52
C ASP A 846 18.73 37.75 -10.34
N TRP A 847 18.26 37.04 -11.38
CA TRP A 847 18.05 35.59 -11.34
C TRP A 847 19.37 34.80 -11.41
N PHE A 848 20.42 35.37 -11.99
CA PHE A 848 21.75 34.74 -12.02
C PHE A 848 22.30 34.45 -10.62
N GLY A 849 21.85 35.21 -9.61
CA GLY A 849 22.22 34.97 -8.22
C GLY A 849 21.74 33.63 -7.65
N CYS A 850 20.79 32.94 -8.31
CA CYS A 850 20.31 31.63 -7.88
C CYS A 850 21.22 30.49 -8.34
N TYR A 851 21.92 30.63 -9.46
CA TYR A 851 22.98 29.68 -9.84
C TYR A 851 24.17 29.69 -8.87
N GLU A 852 24.25 30.66 -7.96
CA GLU A 852 25.27 30.69 -6.90
C GLU A 852 24.84 29.93 -5.63
N GLY A 853 23.59 29.46 -5.53
CA GLY A 853 23.11 28.64 -4.42
C GLY A 853 23.28 27.14 -4.66
N THR A 854 22.70 26.35 -3.75
CA THR A 854 22.73 24.88 -3.80
C THR A 854 21.50 24.31 -4.52
N LEU A 855 21.64 23.10 -5.05
CA LEU A 855 20.55 22.36 -5.67
C LEU A 855 19.61 21.81 -4.59
N VAL A 856 18.33 22.21 -4.68
CA VAL A 856 17.24 21.80 -3.78
C VAL A 856 16.71 20.42 -4.17
N ALA A 857 16.41 20.27 -5.46
CA ALA A 857 15.94 19.02 -6.03
C ALA A 857 16.26 18.99 -7.52
N SER A 858 16.38 17.77 -8.04
CA SER A 858 16.44 17.49 -9.47
C SER A 858 15.39 16.43 -9.82
N TRP A 859 14.94 16.45 -11.07
CA TRP A 859 14.06 15.44 -11.65
C TRP A 859 14.38 15.31 -13.14
N ALA A 860 14.24 14.12 -13.73
CA ALA A 860 14.40 13.93 -15.16
C ALA A 860 13.44 12.87 -15.72
N ILE A 861 13.30 12.86 -17.04
CA ILE A 861 12.37 12.03 -17.81
C ILE A 861 12.53 10.54 -17.47
N GLY A 862 11.41 9.84 -17.43
CA GLY A 862 11.35 8.45 -16.96
C GLY A 862 11.51 8.31 -15.43
N GLY A 863 11.82 9.38 -14.70
CA GLY A 863 11.71 9.46 -13.25
C GLY A 863 10.27 9.67 -12.79
N GLY A 864 9.79 8.82 -11.89
CA GLY A 864 8.52 9.01 -11.20
C GLY A 864 8.63 10.04 -10.06
N ASP A 865 7.73 9.93 -9.09
CA ASP A 865 7.92 10.56 -7.80
C ASP A 865 9.05 9.88 -7.02
N PHE A 866 9.70 10.62 -6.12
CA PHE A 866 10.62 10.05 -5.15
C PHE A 866 10.38 10.62 -3.75
N ALA A 867 10.49 9.74 -2.76
CA ALA A 867 10.40 10.08 -1.35
C ALA A 867 11.79 9.99 -0.69
N TYR A 868 12.01 10.85 0.30
CA TYR A 868 13.19 10.77 1.14
C TYR A 868 13.02 9.67 2.21
N PRO A 869 14.09 8.99 2.67
CA PRO A 869 14.04 8.03 3.78
C PRO A 869 13.54 8.65 5.10
N GLU A 870 12.93 7.87 5.98
CA GLU A 870 12.34 8.31 7.26
C GLU A 870 13.22 9.23 8.11
N HIS A 871 14.53 8.99 8.11
CA HIS A 871 15.49 9.72 8.92
C HIS A 871 16.08 10.94 8.20
N VAL A 872 15.65 11.25 6.97
CA VAL A 872 16.25 12.31 6.12
C VAL A 872 15.16 13.17 5.47
N GLY A 873 15.32 14.49 5.45
CA GLY A 873 14.48 15.38 4.64
C GLY A 873 15.22 16.64 4.23
N TYR A 874 14.84 17.26 3.12
CA TYR A 874 15.51 18.47 2.66
C TYR A 874 15.01 19.70 3.44
N PRO A 875 15.88 20.46 4.13
CA PRO A 875 15.45 21.54 5.00
C PRO A 875 14.94 22.75 4.21
N ILE A 876 13.80 23.30 4.66
CA ILE A 876 13.22 24.58 4.21
C ILE A 876 12.67 25.38 5.41
N GLY A 877 12.45 26.68 5.26
CA GLY A 877 11.95 27.57 6.30
C GLY A 877 12.91 27.77 7.49
N ASP A 878 14.17 27.35 7.38
CA ASP A 878 15.17 27.75 8.35
C ASP A 878 15.54 29.22 8.14
N GLY A 879 16.11 29.87 9.17
CA GLY A 879 16.50 31.28 9.08
C GLY A 879 17.62 31.56 8.05
N GLU A 880 18.02 30.55 7.28
CA GLU A 880 19.05 30.61 6.27
C GLU A 880 18.49 30.67 4.84
N ASP A 881 17.22 30.36 4.62
CA ASP A 881 16.58 30.39 3.30
C ASP A 881 16.35 31.80 2.78
N SER A 882 16.53 31.98 1.46
CA SER A 882 16.19 33.24 0.79
C SER A 882 14.69 33.47 0.61
N GLY A 883 13.88 32.40 0.77
CA GLY A 883 12.46 32.39 0.43
C GLY A 883 12.18 32.27 -1.07
N TYR A 884 13.20 32.13 -1.93
CA TYR A 884 13.03 32.03 -3.38
C TYR A 884 13.89 30.91 -3.98
N VAL A 885 13.35 30.25 -4.99
CA VAL A 885 14.05 29.23 -5.77
C VAL A 885 13.93 29.53 -7.26
N LEU A 886 14.94 29.16 -8.04
CA LEU A 886 14.91 29.19 -9.50
C LEU A 886 14.65 27.76 -10.00
N MET A 887 13.54 27.54 -10.70
CA MET A 887 13.28 26.30 -11.42
C MET A 887 13.73 26.47 -12.86
N GLU A 888 14.68 25.64 -13.28
CA GLU A 888 15.17 25.49 -14.64
C GLU A 888 14.58 24.21 -15.23
N VAL A 889 13.84 24.33 -16.33
CA VAL A 889 13.24 23.21 -17.06
C VAL A 889 13.93 23.07 -18.40
N HIS A 890 14.49 21.90 -18.68
CA HIS A 890 14.95 21.52 -20.00
C HIS A 890 13.79 20.92 -20.82
N TYR A 891 13.47 21.58 -21.92
CA TYR A 891 12.57 21.08 -22.97
C TYR A 891 13.37 20.51 -24.14
N ASP A 892 13.15 19.24 -24.47
CA ASP A 892 13.71 18.59 -25.67
C ASP A 892 12.64 18.53 -26.77
N ASN A 893 12.78 19.37 -27.80
CA ASN A 893 11.90 19.48 -28.97
C ASN A 893 12.65 19.09 -30.26
N PRO A 894 13.05 17.82 -30.43
CA PRO A 894 13.90 17.39 -31.54
C PRO A 894 13.25 17.57 -32.92
N GLN A 895 11.91 17.65 -32.97
CA GLN A 895 11.16 17.91 -34.21
C GLN A 895 11.03 19.40 -34.55
N MET A 896 11.49 20.30 -33.66
CA MET A 896 11.30 21.74 -33.76
C MET A 896 9.84 22.10 -34.06
N ALA A 897 8.92 21.39 -33.40
CA ALA A 897 7.50 21.56 -33.62
C ALA A 897 7.02 22.90 -33.03
N SER A 898 6.10 23.56 -33.73
CA SER A 898 5.57 24.88 -33.34
C SER A 898 4.17 24.77 -32.74
N GLY A 899 3.81 25.73 -31.88
CA GLY A 899 2.47 25.81 -31.28
C GLY A 899 2.28 24.89 -30.08
N ILE A 900 3.37 24.43 -29.48
CA ILE A 900 3.38 23.64 -28.26
C ILE A 900 3.42 24.61 -27.08
N TYR A 901 2.55 24.36 -26.09
CA TYR A 901 2.49 25.10 -24.85
C TYR A 901 2.61 24.14 -23.68
N ASP A 902 3.36 24.54 -22.66
CA ASP A 902 3.62 23.70 -21.50
C ASP A 902 3.42 24.46 -20.17
N SER A 903 2.81 23.77 -19.21
CA SER A 903 2.67 24.23 -17.83
C SER A 903 3.16 23.16 -16.83
N SER A 904 4.10 22.32 -17.26
CA SER A 904 4.67 21.26 -16.43
C SER A 904 5.53 21.83 -15.31
N GLY A 905 5.82 21.03 -14.29
CA GLY A 905 6.47 21.48 -13.07
C GLY A 905 6.71 20.39 -12.04
N ILE A 906 6.92 20.81 -10.79
CA ILE A 906 7.24 19.94 -9.66
C ILE A 906 6.33 20.26 -8.47
N ARG A 907 5.78 19.22 -7.84
CA ARG A 907 5.12 19.25 -6.53
C ARG A 907 6.10 18.82 -5.45
N MET A 908 6.18 19.59 -4.38
CA MET A 908 6.96 19.23 -3.20
C MET A 908 6.02 19.03 -2.01
N THR A 909 6.21 17.92 -1.29
CA THR A 909 5.51 17.63 -0.03
C THR A 909 6.46 17.86 1.13
N TYR A 910 6.04 18.62 2.13
CA TYR A 910 6.87 19.02 3.26
C TYR A 910 6.14 18.95 4.60
N THR A 911 6.89 18.88 5.70
CA THR A 911 6.38 18.62 7.05
C THR A 911 7.14 19.46 8.10
N PRO A 912 6.48 19.98 9.16
CA PRO A 912 7.13 20.61 10.30
C PRO A 912 7.82 19.61 11.23
N GLU A 913 7.52 18.31 11.09
CA GLU A 913 8.12 17.24 11.86
C GLU A 913 9.50 16.89 11.30
N LEU A 914 10.50 17.59 11.85
CA LEU A 914 11.89 17.45 11.42
C LEU A 914 12.37 16.02 11.58
N ARG A 915 12.83 15.45 10.46
CA ARG A 915 13.57 14.18 10.44
C ARG A 915 14.96 14.37 11.04
N ALA A 916 15.61 13.28 11.40
CA ALA A 916 16.88 13.31 12.11
C ALA A 916 18.01 14.03 11.35
N ASN A 917 17.98 14.02 10.02
CA ASN A 917 19.05 14.55 9.18
C ASN A 917 18.53 15.45 8.07
N ASP A 918 19.31 16.50 7.79
CA ASP A 918 19.09 17.40 6.67
C ASP A 918 19.71 16.83 5.40
N ALA A 919 18.94 16.76 4.33
CA ALA A 919 19.44 16.32 3.04
C ALA A 919 20.15 17.45 2.27
N GLY A 920 21.13 17.07 1.46
CA GLY A 920 21.74 17.93 0.45
C GLY A 920 21.89 17.20 -0.88
N ASN A 921 22.12 17.99 -1.95
CA ASN A 921 22.45 17.48 -3.28
C ASN A 921 23.86 17.93 -3.67
N LEU A 922 24.62 17.05 -4.31
CA LEU A 922 25.99 17.30 -4.77
C LEU A 922 26.14 16.81 -6.19
N GLU A 923 26.42 17.72 -7.11
CA GLU A 923 26.82 17.40 -8.49
C GLU A 923 28.31 17.07 -8.54
N VAL A 924 28.63 15.97 -9.21
CA VAL A 924 30.01 15.53 -9.47
C VAL A 924 30.09 14.99 -10.89
N GLY A 925 30.99 15.56 -11.69
CA GLY A 925 31.28 14.99 -12.98
C GLY A 925 32.29 15.76 -13.81
N VAL A 926 32.09 15.73 -15.12
CA VAL A 926 32.95 16.39 -16.10
C VAL A 926 32.39 17.77 -16.41
N MET A 927 33.11 18.81 -16.01
CA MET A 927 32.67 20.20 -16.20
C MET A 927 32.02 20.43 -17.57
N VAL A 928 30.76 20.88 -17.54
CA VAL A 928 29.93 21.12 -18.73
C VAL A 928 30.43 22.35 -19.49
N ASN A 929 31.33 22.14 -20.43
CA ASN A 929 31.81 23.15 -21.36
C ASN A 929 32.48 22.51 -22.59
N LYS A 930 32.78 23.35 -23.59
CA LYS A 930 33.34 22.92 -24.88
C LYS A 930 34.71 22.22 -24.81
N TYR A 931 35.38 22.20 -23.66
CA TYR A 931 36.66 21.51 -23.49
C TYR A 931 36.51 20.02 -23.13
N HIS A 932 35.30 19.58 -22.79
CA HIS A 932 34.95 18.16 -22.79
C HIS A 932 34.74 17.72 -24.25
N VAL A 933 35.53 16.73 -24.71
CA VAL A 933 35.59 16.33 -26.11
C VAL A 933 35.26 14.85 -26.26
N VAL A 934 34.21 14.56 -27.04
CA VAL A 934 33.85 13.22 -27.50
C VAL A 934 34.24 13.09 -28.99
N PRO A 935 35.28 12.31 -29.32
CA PRO A 935 35.73 12.17 -30.70
C PRO A 935 34.71 11.40 -31.55
N PRO A 936 34.56 11.68 -32.86
CA PRO A 936 33.68 10.92 -33.74
C PRO A 936 34.21 9.50 -34.02
N ARG A 937 33.35 8.66 -34.61
CA ARG A 937 33.71 7.31 -35.12
C ARG A 937 34.20 6.33 -34.05
N THR A 938 33.75 6.46 -32.80
CA THR A 938 34.19 5.63 -31.66
C THR A 938 32.99 4.97 -30.96
N MET A 939 33.02 3.65 -30.73
CA MET A 939 31.89 2.91 -30.12
C MET A 939 31.94 2.82 -28.58
N ASP A 940 33.05 3.23 -27.95
CA ASP A 940 33.30 3.02 -26.52
C ASP A 940 34.26 4.10 -25.98
N PHE A 941 33.97 5.39 -26.20
CA PHE A 941 34.85 6.47 -25.71
C PHE A 941 34.57 6.73 -24.22
N THR A 942 35.55 6.53 -23.35
CA THR A 942 35.41 6.79 -21.91
C THR A 942 35.91 8.19 -21.55
N SER A 943 35.08 8.94 -20.83
CA SER A 943 35.42 10.20 -20.17
C SER A 943 35.04 10.10 -18.70
N ALA A 944 35.77 10.79 -17.83
CA ALA A 944 35.48 10.76 -16.40
C ALA A 944 35.86 12.08 -15.74
N GLY A 945 35.04 12.47 -14.77
CA GLY A 945 35.23 13.61 -13.90
C GLY A 945 35.13 13.18 -12.44
N PHE A 946 35.65 13.99 -11.52
CA PHE A 946 35.74 13.61 -10.12
C PHE A 946 35.76 14.81 -9.19
N CYS A 947 35.22 14.60 -7.99
CA CYS A 947 35.36 15.53 -6.88
C CYS A 947 36.62 15.18 -6.09
N SER A 948 37.62 16.05 -6.13
CA SER A 948 38.93 15.79 -5.50
C SER A 948 38.81 15.63 -3.98
N SER A 949 39.69 14.81 -3.41
CA SER A 949 39.76 14.63 -1.96
C SER A 949 40.04 15.91 -1.19
N GLN A 950 40.70 16.89 -1.82
CA GLN A 950 40.95 18.20 -1.23
C GLN A 950 39.65 19.00 -1.08
N CYS A 951 38.82 19.03 -2.12
CA CYS A 951 37.50 19.65 -2.06
C CYS A 951 36.62 18.93 -1.03
N LEU A 952 36.42 17.61 -1.14
CA LEU A 952 35.58 16.86 -0.18
C LEU A 952 36.05 17.03 1.27
N SER A 953 37.35 16.87 1.55
CA SER A 953 37.87 16.97 2.92
C SER A 953 37.60 18.34 3.51
N ALA A 954 37.81 19.43 2.77
CA ALA A 954 37.64 20.77 3.32
C ALA A 954 36.20 21.03 3.81
N PHE A 955 35.19 20.57 3.04
CA PHE A 955 33.79 20.73 3.41
C PHE A 955 33.33 19.72 4.48
N ILE A 956 33.79 18.47 4.42
CA ILE A 956 33.47 17.47 5.45
C ILE A 956 34.15 17.84 6.80
N GLU A 957 35.35 18.41 6.76
CA GLU A 957 36.03 18.93 7.95
C GLU A 957 35.35 20.19 8.52
N GLU A 958 34.84 21.09 7.68
CA GLU A 958 33.99 22.21 8.13
C GLU A 958 32.69 21.71 8.78
N LEU A 959 32.08 20.67 8.21
CA LEU A 959 30.88 20.02 8.75
C LEU A 959 31.15 19.33 10.09
N GLY A 960 32.32 18.71 10.23
CA GLY A 960 32.77 18.04 11.45
C GLY A 960 32.41 16.55 11.54
N GLU A 961 31.72 16.00 10.56
CA GLU A 961 31.36 14.58 10.47
C GLU A 961 31.26 14.08 9.01
N PRO A 962 31.43 12.78 8.73
CA PRO A 962 31.28 12.20 7.39
C PRO A 962 29.85 12.34 6.84
N ILE A 963 29.71 12.38 5.52
CA ILE A 963 28.40 12.35 4.85
C ILE A 963 28.03 10.92 4.43
N LYS A 964 26.75 10.70 4.16
CA LYS A 964 26.18 9.46 3.67
C LYS A 964 25.35 9.71 2.43
N ILE A 965 25.73 9.08 1.33
CA ILE A 965 24.96 9.06 0.09
C ILE A 965 23.82 8.05 0.24
N ILE A 966 22.60 8.50 -0.05
CA ILE A 966 21.37 7.71 0.06
C ILE A 966 20.72 7.43 -1.29
N GLY A 967 21.06 8.21 -2.31
CA GLY A 967 20.57 8.03 -3.67
C GLY A 967 21.34 8.88 -4.66
N LEU A 968 21.09 8.69 -5.95
CA LEU A 968 21.69 9.49 -7.02
C LEU A 968 20.89 9.46 -8.32
N THR A 969 21.16 10.41 -9.20
CA THR A 969 20.74 10.41 -10.61
C THR A 969 21.98 10.44 -11.51
N LEU A 970 22.03 9.55 -12.51
CA LEU A 970 23.07 9.50 -13.55
C LEU A 970 22.60 10.28 -14.79
N HIS A 971 23.45 11.16 -15.33
CA HIS A 971 23.08 12.08 -16.40
C HIS A 971 24.14 12.18 -17.51
N ALA A 972 23.71 11.98 -18.75
CA ALA A 972 24.44 12.23 -19.99
C ALA A 972 23.44 12.58 -21.11
N HIS A 973 23.92 12.98 -22.29
CA HIS A 973 23.06 13.21 -23.45
C HIS A 973 23.05 12.00 -24.41
N LEU A 974 22.71 12.22 -25.68
CA LEU A 974 22.33 11.17 -26.64
C LEU A 974 23.39 10.11 -26.95
N LEU A 975 24.68 10.44 -26.81
CA LEU A 975 25.78 9.50 -27.06
C LEU A 975 26.11 8.66 -25.82
N GLY A 976 25.65 9.05 -24.63
CA GLY A 976 25.86 8.30 -23.40
C GLY A 976 25.24 6.90 -23.49
N VAL A 977 26.04 5.87 -23.24
CA VAL A 977 25.60 4.46 -23.28
C VAL A 977 25.92 3.69 -22.00
N LYS A 978 26.90 4.14 -21.20
CA LYS A 978 27.20 3.57 -19.88
C LYS A 978 27.65 4.64 -18.91
N LEU A 979 27.17 4.58 -17.67
CA LEU A 979 27.57 5.51 -16.61
C LEU A 979 27.94 4.74 -15.34
N ASN A 980 28.95 5.21 -14.61
CA ASN A 980 29.40 4.62 -13.35
C ASN A 980 29.81 5.70 -12.35
N ALA A 981 29.11 5.74 -11.22
CA ALA A 981 29.43 6.55 -10.06
C ALA A 981 30.22 5.71 -9.05
N ARG A 982 31.41 6.16 -8.64
CA ARG A 982 32.35 5.41 -7.80
C ARG A 982 32.85 6.20 -6.60
N LEU A 983 33.24 5.46 -5.57
CA LEU A 983 33.97 5.96 -4.40
C LEU A 983 35.38 5.36 -4.37
N ILE A 984 36.38 6.19 -4.09
CA ILE A 984 37.68 5.74 -3.61
C ILE A 984 37.79 6.07 -2.13
N HIS A 985 37.84 5.03 -1.30
CA HIS A 985 38.04 5.13 0.14
C HIS A 985 39.28 4.32 0.54
N ASN A 986 40.23 4.96 1.23
CA ASN A 986 41.48 4.31 1.66
C ASN A 986 42.24 3.57 0.53
N GLY A 987 42.15 4.08 -0.71
CA GLY A 987 42.80 3.50 -1.89
C GLY A 987 42.11 2.26 -2.47
N VAL A 988 40.94 1.88 -1.95
CA VAL A 988 40.04 0.86 -2.53
C VAL A 988 38.96 1.57 -3.32
N GLU A 989 38.66 1.04 -4.51
CA GLU A 989 37.64 1.59 -5.40
C GLU A 989 36.40 0.70 -5.42
N THR A 990 35.23 1.30 -5.20
CA THR A 990 33.92 0.63 -5.16
C THR A 990 32.92 1.38 -6.02
N ASP A 991 32.10 0.65 -6.77
CA ASP A 991 30.96 1.22 -7.49
C ASP A 991 29.87 1.60 -6.47
N ILE A 992 29.31 2.81 -6.59
CA ILE A 992 28.14 3.29 -5.84
C ILE A 992 26.88 2.96 -6.63
N ALA A 993 26.88 3.30 -7.92
CA ALA A 993 25.87 2.89 -8.88
C ALA A 993 26.48 2.80 -10.27
N ARG A 994 26.03 1.81 -11.03
CA ARG A 994 26.47 1.56 -12.40
C ARG A 994 25.27 1.28 -13.28
N ASP A 995 25.34 1.77 -14.50
CA ASP A 995 24.40 1.44 -15.57
C ASP A 995 25.19 1.16 -16.86
N ASP A 996 25.35 -0.11 -17.19
CA ASP A 996 26.00 -0.53 -18.44
C ASP A 996 25.10 -0.45 -19.68
N ASN A 997 23.85 -0.02 -19.50
CA ASN A 997 22.84 0.09 -20.53
C ASN A 997 22.07 1.42 -20.38
N TYR A 998 22.74 2.54 -20.16
CA TYR A 998 22.08 3.83 -19.92
C TYR A 998 21.07 4.21 -21.03
N ASP A 999 20.00 4.91 -20.67
CA ASP A 999 19.04 5.52 -21.61
C ASP A 999 18.88 7.00 -21.32
N PHE A 1000 19.10 7.85 -22.32
CA PHE A 1000 18.82 9.28 -22.23
C PHE A 1000 17.36 9.56 -21.82
N ASN A 1001 16.41 8.71 -22.24
CA ASN A 1001 14.99 8.90 -21.93
C ASN A 1001 14.56 8.22 -20.61
N LEU A 1002 15.50 7.68 -19.82
CA LEU A 1002 15.23 7.14 -18.48
C LEU A 1002 16.33 7.56 -17.50
N GLN A 1003 16.08 8.66 -16.80
CA GLN A 1003 17.03 9.29 -15.87
C GLN A 1003 16.41 9.41 -14.48
N SER A 1004 15.96 8.30 -13.92
CA SER A 1004 15.28 8.27 -12.62
C SER A 1004 16.24 8.47 -11.44
N GLN A 1005 15.76 9.13 -10.38
CA GLN A 1005 16.40 9.15 -9.06
C GLN A 1005 16.46 7.72 -8.48
N ARG A 1006 17.66 7.20 -8.23
CA ARG A 1006 17.91 5.85 -7.71
C ARG A 1006 18.25 5.91 -6.23
N MET A 1007 17.43 5.27 -5.38
CA MET A 1007 17.75 5.10 -3.96
C MET A 1007 18.63 3.86 -3.75
N LEU A 1008 19.67 3.98 -2.94
CA LEU A 1008 20.65 2.90 -2.73
C LEU A 1008 20.11 1.81 -1.79
N LYS A 1009 20.56 0.56 -1.98
CA LYS A 1009 20.31 -0.55 -1.02
C LYS A 1009 20.91 -0.25 0.34
N GLU A 1010 22.16 0.19 0.32
CA GLU A 1010 22.97 0.49 1.49
C GLU A 1010 23.53 1.90 1.33
N GLU A 1011 23.42 2.71 2.37
CA GLU A 1011 23.94 4.06 2.37
C GLU A 1011 25.48 4.04 2.32
N VAL A 1012 26.07 4.84 1.43
CA VAL A 1012 27.52 4.90 1.25
C VAL A 1012 28.09 6.06 2.06
N THR A 1013 28.95 5.76 3.03
CA THR A 1013 29.60 6.79 3.85
C THR A 1013 30.86 7.34 3.15
N VAL A 1014 31.00 8.66 3.10
CA VAL A 1014 32.12 9.38 2.50
C VAL A 1014 32.86 10.16 3.58
N TYR A 1015 34.15 9.87 3.75
CA TYR A 1015 35.02 10.44 4.76
C TYR A 1015 35.94 11.53 4.19
N PRO A 1016 36.54 12.38 5.05
CA PRO A 1016 37.67 13.20 4.63
C PRO A 1016 38.79 12.32 4.05
N GLY A 1017 39.33 12.72 2.90
CA GLY A 1017 40.34 11.99 2.13
C GLY A 1017 39.78 11.16 0.98
N ASP A 1018 38.47 10.96 0.90
CA ASP A 1018 37.84 10.16 -0.15
C ASP A 1018 37.72 10.93 -1.48
N THR A 1019 37.37 10.23 -2.55
CA THR A 1019 37.16 10.81 -3.89
C THR A 1019 35.94 10.18 -4.55
N LEU A 1020 35.04 11.02 -5.05
CA LEU A 1020 33.89 10.60 -5.85
C LEU A 1020 34.21 10.76 -7.33
N ILE A 1021 33.82 9.79 -8.15
CA ILE A 1021 34.12 9.78 -9.60
C ILE A 1021 32.85 9.47 -10.37
N THR A 1022 32.59 10.24 -11.42
CA THR A 1022 31.59 9.94 -12.45
C THR A 1022 32.31 9.59 -13.75
N GLU A 1023 32.04 8.41 -14.28
CA GLU A 1023 32.61 7.91 -15.53
C GLU A 1023 31.49 7.64 -16.53
N CYS A 1024 31.64 8.14 -17.76
CA CYS A 1024 30.68 7.96 -18.84
C CYS A 1024 31.37 7.33 -20.06
N VAL A 1025 30.65 6.45 -20.74
CA VAL A 1025 31.04 5.83 -22.00
C VAL A 1025 30.08 6.29 -23.09
N TYR A 1026 30.65 6.74 -24.21
CA TYR A 1026 29.90 7.28 -25.35
C TYR A 1026 30.05 6.43 -26.61
N ASP A 1027 28.95 6.30 -27.37
CA ASP A 1027 28.95 5.76 -28.74
C ASP A 1027 28.72 6.88 -29.78
N SER A 1028 29.83 7.36 -30.34
CA SER A 1028 29.89 8.35 -31.42
C SER A 1028 30.18 7.73 -32.78
N ALA A 1029 30.04 6.41 -32.96
CA ALA A 1029 30.49 5.71 -34.16
C ALA A 1029 29.81 6.19 -35.45
N HIS A 1030 28.59 6.69 -35.30
CA HIS A 1030 27.75 7.23 -36.36
C HIS A 1030 27.98 8.73 -36.64
N LYS A 1031 28.77 9.42 -35.80
CA LYS A 1031 29.12 10.84 -35.98
C LYS A 1031 30.35 10.99 -36.87
N ASP A 1032 30.36 12.05 -37.67
CA ASP A 1032 31.49 12.41 -38.56
C ASP A 1032 32.34 13.58 -38.01
N SER A 1033 31.85 14.30 -37.00
CA SER A 1033 32.45 15.47 -36.36
C SER A 1033 32.54 15.30 -34.85
N VAL A 1034 33.41 16.07 -34.20
CA VAL A 1034 33.57 16.08 -32.75
C VAL A 1034 32.27 16.56 -32.09
N VAL A 1035 31.95 15.94 -30.96
CA VAL A 1035 30.88 16.40 -30.06
C VAL A 1035 31.52 16.95 -28.81
N TYR A 1036 31.05 18.12 -28.37
CA TYR A 1036 31.62 18.86 -27.26
C TYR A 1036 30.68 18.81 -26.05
N GLY A 1037 31.23 19.09 -24.87
CA GLY A 1037 30.42 19.29 -23.69
C GLY A 1037 29.61 20.58 -23.76
N GLY A 1038 28.36 20.53 -23.33
CA GLY A 1038 27.48 21.68 -23.39
C GLY A 1038 26.05 21.35 -22.98
N LEU A 1039 25.19 22.37 -23.04
CA LEU A 1039 23.81 22.30 -22.57
C LEU A 1039 22.87 21.67 -23.62
N GLY A 1040 23.19 21.75 -24.92
CA GLY A 1040 22.32 21.22 -25.97
C GLY A 1040 22.24 19.68 -25.96
N THR A 1041 21.08 19.12 -26.27
CA THR A 1041 20.87 17.68 -26.51
C THR A 1041 21.84 17.10 -27.58
N PRO A 1042 22.28 17.85 -28.62
CA PRO A 1042 23.33 17.40 -29.55
C PRO A 1042 24.76 17.44 -29.00
N GLU A 1043 24.98 18.15 -27.89
CA GLU A 1043 26.22 18.22 -27.09
C GLU A 1043 26.21 17.11 -26.03
N GLU A 1044 27.23 17.03 -25.15
CA GLU A 1044 27.31 15.98 -24.12
C GLU A 1044 27.52 16.48 -22.68
N MET A 1045 27.11 15.64 -21.73
CA MET A 1045 27.35 15.83 -20.29
C MET A 1045 27.78 14.51 -19.65
N CYS A 1046 28.45 14.59 -18.49
CA CYS A 1046 28.81 13.43 -17.69
C CYS A 1046 28.69 13.74 -16.22
N GLU A 1047 27.48 13.68 -15.67
CA GLU A 1047 27.18 14.14 -14.32
C GLU A 1047 26.51 13.06 -13.47
N THR A 1048 26.83 13.08 -12.17
CA THR A 1048 26.08 12.37 -11.14
C THR A 1048 25.58 13.37 -10.12
N PHE A 1049 24.27 13.37 -9.87
CA PHE A 1049 23.64 14.15 -8.81
C PHE A 1049 23.46 13.26 -7.58
N PHE A 1050 24.32 13.37 -6.59
CA PHE A 1050 24.25 12.61 -5.35
C PHE A 1050 23.29 13.25 -4.35
N LEU A 1051 22.38 12.45 -3.81
CA LEU A 1051 21.54 12.79 -2.66
C LEU A 1051 22.21 12.27 -1.39
N TYR A 1052 22.47 13.12 -0.41
CA TYR A 1052 23.21 12.75 0.80
C TYR A 1052 22.70 13.48 2.06
N TYR A 1053 23.22 13.05 3.22
CA TYR A 1053 23.08 13.74 4.50
C TYR A 1053 24.33 13.53 5.38
N PRO A 1054 24.60 14.37 6.40
CA PRO A 1054 23.95 15.65 6.65
C PRO A 1054 24.33 16.70 5.59
N LYS A 1055 23.43 17.66 5.34
CA LYS A 1055 23.63 18.77 4.41
C LYS A 1055 24.89 19.56 4.77
N PHE A 1056 25.70 19.90 3.78
CA PHE A 1056 26.85 20.80 3.92
C PHE A 1056 26.88 21.84 2.77
N ASN A 1057 27.88 22.72 2.75
CA ASN A 1057 27.91 23.88 1.86
C ASN A 1057 28.59 23.65 0.49
N LEU A 1058 28.73 22.40 0.02
CA LEU A 1058 29.28 22.08 -1.30
C LEU A 1058 28.16 21.64 -2.25
N GLY A 1059 27.98 22.37 -3.36
CA GLY A 1059 26.92 22.08 -4.34
C GLY A 1059 27.42 21.43 -5.63
N PHE A 1060 28.59 21.84 -6.12
CA PHE A 1060 29.20 21.33 -7.35
C PHE A 1060 30.66 20.99 -7.10
N CYS A 1061 31.11 19.87 -7.64
CA CYS A 1061 32.48 19.44 -7.49
C CYS A 1061 32.94 18.59 -8.67
N ASP A 1062 33.46 19.28 -9.67
CA ASP A 1062 33.73 18.71 -10.99
C ASP A 1062 35.21 18.74 -11.31
N SER A 1063 35.59 17.96 -12.31
CA SER A 1063 36.90 18.05 -12.90
C SER A 1063 36.86 17.98 -14.42
N LEU A 1064 37.92 18.47 -15.04
CA LEU A 1064 38.09 18.47 -16.48
C LEU A 1064 39.53 18.07 -16.80
N PRO A 1065 39.77 17.21 -17.82
CA PRO A 1065 41.12 16.97 -18.30
C PRO A 1065 41.83 18.28 -18.65
N ASN A 1066 43.11 18.38 -18.31
CA ASN A 1066 43.88 19.60 -18.54
C ASN A 1066 43.93 19.92 -20.04
N VAL A 1067 43.41 21.10 -20.39
CA VAL A 1067 43.32 21.61 -21.78
C VAL A 1067 44.67 21.57 -22.50
N HIS A 1068 45.79 21.78 -21.80
CA HIS A 1068 47.12 21.62 -22.37
C HIS A 1068 47.39 20.19 -22.85
N HIS A 1069 47.04 19.18 -22.05
CA HIS A 1069 47.21 17.78 -22.43
C HIS A 1069 46.29 17.40 -23.59
N THR A 1070 45.07 17.92 -23.60
CA THR A 1070 44.11 17.73 -24.69
C THR A 1070 44.63 18.31 -26.01
N LEU A 1071 45.08 19.57 -26.02
CA LEU A 1071 45.61 20.23 -27.21
C LEU A 1071 46.96 19.67 -27.67
N ASN A 1072 47.82 19.25 -26.75
CA ASN A 1072 49.07 18.57 -27.07
C ASN A 1072 48.82 17.26 -27.84
N PHE A 1073 47.75 16.53 -27.52
CA PHE A 1073 47.35 15.33 -28.29
C PHE A 1073 46.96 15.68 -29.74
N ALA A 1074 46.31 16.83 -29.94
CA ALA A 1074 45.97 17.36 -31.26
C ALA A 1074 47.18 17.93 -32.03
N GLY A 1075 48.33 18.11 -31.37
CA GLY A 1075 49.59 18.58 -31.98
C GLY A 1075 49.90 20.07 -31.78
N VAL A 1076 49.13 20.76 -30.93
CA VAL A 1076 49.44 22.12 -30.47
C VAL A 1076 50.71 22.10 -29.62
N GLN A 1077 51.53 23.14 -29.75
CA GLN A 1077 52.79 23.28 -29.01
C GLN A 1077 52.71 24.35 -27.93
N ASP A 1078 51.94 25.41 -28.16
CA ASP A 1078 51.76 26.51 -27.22
C ASP A 1078 50.46 27.28 -27.50
N PHE A 1079 49.84 27.81 -26.45
CA PHE A 1079 48.63 28.63 -26.51
C PHE A 1079 48.48 29.47 -25.24
N ASP A 1080 47.71 30.54 -25.30
CA ASP A 1080 47.27 31.33 -24.17
C ASP A 1080 45.74 31.32 -24.03
N PHE A 1081 45.25 31.71 -22.85
CA PHE A 1081 43.83 31.96 -22.63
C PHE A 1081 43.57 33.47 -22.75
N ASP A 1082 42.51 33.84 -23.46
CA ASP A 1082 42.09 35.24 -23.54
C ASP A 1082 41.30 35.70 -22.30
N GLU A 1083 40.78 36.94 -22.34
CA GLU A 1083 40.00 37.53 -21.23
C GLU A 1083 38.69 36.79 -20.93
N ASN A 1084 38.18 35.98 -21.88
CA ASN A 1084 36.98 35.16 -21.73
C ASN A 1084 37.31 33.68 -21.43
N LEU A 1085 38.58 33.36 -21.14
CA LEU A 1085 39.07 31.99 -20.96
C LEU A 1085 38.95 31.12 -22.22
N ASP A 1086 38.95 31.74 -23.40
CA ASP A 1086 39.03 31.04 -24.67
C ASP A 1086 40.48 30.76 -25.05
N VAL A 1087 40.73 29.56 -25.57
CA VAL A 1087 42.05 29.14 -26.06
C VAL A 1087 42.43 29.91 -27.33
N HIS A 1088 43.60 30.55 -27.31
CA HIS A 1088 44.22 31.19 -28.47
C HIS A 1088 45.56 30.51 -28.81
N ILE A 1089 45.60 29.80 -29.94
CA ILE A 1089 46.75 28.99 -30.36
C ILE A 1089 47.90 29.87 -30.86
N THR A 1090 49.09 29.74 -30.25
CA THR A 1090 50.29 30.52 -30.59
C THR A 1090 51.39 29.69 -31.27
N ALA A 1091 51.37 28.35 -31.16
CA ALA A 1091 52.25 27.45 -31.90
C ALA A 1091 51.62 26.04 -32.06
N PRO A 1092 51.93 25.28 -33.15
CA PRO A 1092 52.85 25.59 -34.25
C PRO A 1092 52.27 26.55 -35.31
N GLU A 1093 53.12 27.16 -36.14
CA GLU A 1093 52.76 28.25 -37.09
C GLU A 1093 51.53 27.95 -37.98
N HIS A 1094 51.34 26.70 -38.41
CA HIS A 1094 50.22 26.30 -39.27
C HIS A 1094 48.87 26.17 -38.54
N MET A 1095 48.87 26.23 -37.20
CA MET A 1095 47.68 26.17 -36.34
C MET A 1095 47.36 27.52 -35.66
N VAL A 1096 48.20 28.54 -35.86
CA VAL A 1096 48.00 29.87 -35.24
C VAL A 1096 46.68 30.49 -35.72
N ASN A 1097 45.90 31.01 -34.77
CA ASN A 1097 44.52 31.51 -34.95
C ASN A 1097 43.46 30.45 -35.27
N MET A 1098 43.78 29.16 -35.31
CA MET A 1098 42.72 28.15 -35.27
C MET A 1098 42.01 28.23 -33.92
N SER A 1099 40.69 28.10 -33.91
CA SER A 1099 39.92 27.93 -32.67
C SER A 1099 40.21 26.56 -32.04
N TYR A 1100 39.88 26.41 -30.76
CA TYR A 1100 39.93 25.12 -30.08
C TYR A 1100 39.19 24.02 -30.88
N GLU A 1101 37.99 24.33 -31.36
CA GLU A 1101 37.15 23.40 -32.11
C GLU A 1101 37.78 23.04 -33.44
N GLU A 1102 38.28 24.03 -34.19
CA GLU A 1102 38.97 23.80 -35.47
C GLU A 1102 40.20 22.87 -35.30
N VAL A 1103 40.93 23.00 -34.18
CA VAL A 1103 42.05 22.11 -33.85
C VAL A 1103 41.58 20.69 -33.60
N MET A 1104 40.54 20.50 -32.78
CA MET A 1104 40.02 19.17 -32.45
C MET A 1104 39.37 18.48 -33.66
N GLU A 1105 38.72 19.24 -34.55
CA GLU A 1105 38.18 18.75 -35.82
C GLU A 1105 39.27 18.38 -36.84
N ALA A 1106 40.44 19.04 -36.79
CA ALA A 1106 41.56 18.72 -37.67
C ALA A 1106 42.28 17.42 -37.30
N VAL A 1107 42.00 16.84 -36.12
CA VAL A 1107 42.56 15.55 -35.70
C VAL A 1107 42.00 14.44 -36.62
N PRO A 1108 42.86 13.60 -37.23
CA PRO A 1108 42.40 12.50 -38.07
C PRO A 1108 41.82 11.37 -37.23
N TRP A 1109 40.57 11.52 -36.78
CA TRP A 1109 39.88 10.59 -35.91
C TRP A 1109 39.66 9.22 -36.57
N THR A 1110 40.12 8.20 -35.88
CA THR A 1110 39.84 6.78 -36.16
C THR A 1110 39.42 6.13 -34.85
N ARG A 1111 38.75 4.98 -34.89
CA ARG A 1111 38.36 4.25 -33.66
C ARG A 1111 39.55 3.99 -32.73
N GLU A 1112 40.71 3.62 -33.29
CA GLU A 1112 41.95 3.41 -32.52
C GLU A 1112 42.43 4.71 -31.88
N LYS A 1113 42.45 5.82 -32.65
CA LYS A 1113 42.86 7.12 -32.14
C LYS A 1113 41.91 7.68 -31.07
N GLY A 1114 40.61 7.41 -31.16
CA GLY A 1114 39.62 7.75 -30.14
C GLY A 1114 39.88 7.01 -28.82
N ARG A 1115 40.21 5.71 -28.90
CA ARG A 1115 40.63 4.93 -27.71
C ARG A 1115 41.94 5.46 -27.12
N ASP A 1116 42.94 5.72 -27.96
CA ASP A 1116 44.22 6.27 -27.51
C ASP A 1116 44.03 7.66 -26.86
N PHE A 1117 43.08 8.45 -27.35
CA PHE A 1117 42.71 9.73 -26.74
C PHE A 1117 42.07 9.57 -25.37
N SER A 1118 41.12 8.64 -25.21
CA SER A 1118 40.52 8.31 -23.90
C SER A 1118 41.59 7.89 -22.88
N GLU A 1119 42.48 6.96 -23.27
CA GLU A 1119 43.61 6.54 -22.41
C GLU A 1119 44.57 7.69 -22.10
N HIS A 1120 44.82 8.58 -23.07
CA HIS A 1120 45.66 9.77 -22.88
C HIS A 1120 45.06 10.72 -21.86
N LEU A 1121 43.75 11.00 -21.94
CA LEU A 1121 43.05 11.87 -20.98
C LEU A 1121 43.09 11.29 -19.56
N LEU A 1122 42.79 10.00 -19.38
CA LEU A 1122 42.79 9.32 -18.07
C LEU A 1122 44.19 9.10 -17.47
N ASN A 1123 45.25 9.24 -18.28
CA ASN A 1123 46.65 9.26 -17.84
C ASN A 1123 47.21 10.68 -17.68
N SER A 1124 46.42 11.72 -17.97
CA SER A 1124 46.84 13.12 -17.89
C SER A 1124 46.58 13.72 -16.50
N THR A 1125 46.74 15.03 -16.41
CA THR A 1125 46.33 15.82 -15.25
C THR A 1125 44.99 16.51 -15.50
N PHE A 1126 44.32 16.91 -14.43
CA PHE A 1126 42.97 17.45 -14.42
C PHE A 1126 42.97 18.79 -13.69
N TYR A 1127 42.08 19.66 -14.15
CA TYR A 1127 41.63 20.83 -13.42
C TYR A 1127 40.44 20.41 -12.56
N SER A 1128 40.45 20.71 -11.25
CA SER A 1128 39.33 20.44 -10.35
C SER A 1128 38.78 21.75 -9.81
N TYR A 1129 37.46 21.84 -9.79
CA TYR A 1129 36.70 23.00 -9.34
C TYR A 1129 35.63 22.55 -8.35
N CYS A 1130 35.61 23.17 -7.17
CA CYS A 1130 34.51 23.03 -6.24
C CYS A 1130 33.85 24.38 -5.99
N LYS A 1131 32.52 24.36 -6.04
CA LYS A 1131 31.68 25.53 -5.85
C LYS A 1131 30.83 25.36 -4.60
N ALA A 1132 30.97 26.32 -3.71
CA ALA A 1132 30.29 26.32 -2.44
C ALA A 1132 29.13 27.31 -2.40
N SER A 1133 28.20 27.05 -1.49
CA SER A 1133 27.22 28.04 -1.03
C SER A 1133 27.94 29.27 -0.45
N PRO A 1134 27.41 30.49 -0.61
CA PRO A 1134 27.96 31.71 0.00
C PRO A 1134 28.11 31.65 1.54
N LYS A 1135 27.54 30.63 2.18
CA LYS A 1135 27.54 30.41 3.63
C LYS A 1135 28.81 29.71 4.17
N THR A 1136 29.69 29.16 3.32
CA THR A 1136 30.92 28.47 3.76
C THR A 1136 32.04 29.43 4.20
N ASN A 1137 32.92 28.97 5.10
CA ASN A 1137 34.21 29.61 5.39
C ASN A 1137 35.37 28.99 4.60
N VAL A 1138 35.10 27.96 3.79
CA VAL A 1138 36.11 27.30 2.96
C VAL A 1138 36.53 28.22 1.81
N ASP A 1139 37.84 28.45 1.70
CA ASP A 1139 38.42 29.19 0.57
C ASP A 1139 38.49 28.28 -0.67
N THR A 1140 37.41 28.26 -1.47
CA THR A 1140 37.33 27.48 -2.71
C THR A 1140 38.38 27.87 -3.75
N THR A 1141 38.88 29.11 -3.71
CA THR A 1141 39.94 29.56 -4.63
C THR A 1141 41.26 28.85 -4.32
N ALA A 1142 41.54 28.58 -3.04
CA ALA A 1142 42.72 27.83 -2.61
C ALA A 1142 42.61 26.31 -2.87
N LEU A 1143 41.39 25.80 -3.04
CA LEU A 1143 41.13 24.38 -3.34
C LEU A 1143 41.07 24.09 -4.84
N THR A 1144 40.97 25.14 -5.67
CA THR A 1144 41.03 25.01 -7.12
C THR A 1144 42.41 24.48 -7.51
N GLY A 1145 42.45 23.23 -7.96
CA GLY A 1145 43.67 22.52 -8.28
C GLY A 1145 43.92 22.50 -9.79
N TYR A 1146 45.08 23.01 -10.21
CA TYR A 1146 45.63 22.74 -11.53
C TYR A 1146 46.58 21.54 -11.42
N ASP A 1147 46.54 20.65 -12.40
CA ASP A 1147 47.44 19.50 -12.55
C ASP A 1147 47.25 18.33 -11.56
N LEU A 1148 46.02 18.01 -11.17
CA LEU A 1148 45.73 16.82 -10.36
C LEU A 1148 45.73 15.55 -11.22
N PRO A 1149 46.42 14.45 -10.84
CA PRO A 1149 46.32 13.20 -11.58
C PRO A 1149 44.91 12.61 -11.46
N PHE A 1150 44.47 11.84 -12.46
CA PHE A 1150 43.24 11.06 -12.34
C PHE A 1150 43.33 10.10 -11.13
N PRO A 1151 42.34 10.10 -10.22
CA PRO A 1151 42.37 9.27 -9.02
C PRO A 1151 42.21 7.79 -9.39
N ARG A 1152 42.96 6.91 -8.72
CA ARG A 1152 42.93 5.46 -8.96
C ARG A 1152 42.95 4.69 -7.66
N GLY A 1153 42.04 3.73 -7.51
CA GLY A 1153 42.04 2.78 -6.40
C GLY A 1153 42.28 1.34 -6.86
N THR A 1154 42.39 0.44 -5.90
CA THR A 1154 42.44 -1.01 -6.15
C THR A 1154 41.01 -1.53 -6.20
N ARG A 1155 40.59 -2.11 -7.33
CA ARG A 1155 39.30 -2.80 -7.43
C ARG A 1155 39.40 -4.21 -6.85
N LEU A 1156 38.43 -4.60 -6.05
CA LEU A 1156 38.27 -5.99 -5.63
C LEU A 1156 37.64 -6.79 -6.79
N PRO A 1157 38.09 -8.03 -7.04
CA PRO A 1157 37.45 -8.88 -8.04
C PRO A 1157 36.03 -9.23 -7.61
N THR A 1158 35.06 -9.04 -8.49
CA THR A 1158 33.68 -9.52 -8.32
C THR A 1158 33.66 -11.04 -8.46
N GLU A 1159 33.08 -11.75 -7.49
CA GLU A 1159 32.93 -13.21 -7.57
C GLU A 1159 31.88 -13.58 -8.62
N ASP A 1160 32.27 -14.33 -9.64
CA ASP A 1160 31.35 -14.90 -10.63
C ASP A 1160 30.77 -16.21 -10.08
N ILE A 1161 29.49 -16.19 -9.68
CA ILE A 1161 28.77 -17.31 -9.07
C ILE A 1161 28.77 -18.57 -9.96
N CYS A 1162 28.76 -18.41 -11.29
CA CYS A 1162 28.75 -19.53 -12.22
C CYS A 1162 30.15 -20.15 -12.41
N SER A 1163 31.23 -19.41 -12.10
CA SER A 1163 32.61 -19.91 -12.17
C SER A 1163 32.99 -20.88 -11.04
N LEU A 1164 32.19 -20.98 -9.98
CA LEU A 1164 32.40 -21.90 -8.84
C LEU A 1164 31.80 -23.30 -9.03
N ILE A 1165 30.88 -23.50 -9.99
CA ILE A 1165 30.17 -24.78 -10.20
C ILE A 1165 30.81 -25.62 -11.33
N ALA A 1166 31.62 -25.00 -12.20
CA ALA A 1166 32.31 -25.69 -13.29
C ALA A 1166 33.58 -26.44 -12.81
N THR A 1167 33.43 -27.49 -12.01
CA THR A 1167 34.41 -28.60 -12.00
C THR A 1167 33.77 -29.86 -12.56
N PRO A 1168 33.96 -30.17 -13.85
CA PRO A 1168 33.49 -31.43 -14.40
C PRO A 1168 34.33 -32.57 -13.81
N THR A 1169 33.67 -33.53 -13.20
CA THR A 1169 34.25 -34.85 -12.94
C THR A 1169 34.48 -35.53 -14.30
N PRO A 1170 35.71 -35.90 -14.68
CA PRO A 1170 35.92 -36.50 -16.00
C PRO A 1170 35.37 -37.92 -16.02
N ALA A 1171 34.44 -38.17 -16.94
CA ALA A 1171 34.06 -39.52 -17.35
C ALA A 1171 35.28 -40.22 -18.02
N PRO A 1172 35.47 -41.53 -17.81
CA PRO A 1172 36.62 -42.24 -18.35
C PRO A 1172 36.36 -42.58 -19.82
N GLY A 1173 37.05 -41.94 -20.77
CA GLY A 1173 36.95 -42.43 -22.15
C GLY A 1173 37.66 -41.72 -23.29
N ASP A 1174 37.99 -40.42 -23.24
CA ASP A 1174 38.43 -39.74 -24.47
C ASP A 1174 39.83 -39.11 -24.38
N GLU A 1175 40.72 -39.57 -25.26
CA GLU A 1175 42.06 -39.01 -25.49
C GLU A 1175 41.98 -37.65 -26.21
N PRO A 1176 42.82 -36.66 -25.86
CA PRO A 1176 42.83 -35.36 -26.53
C PRO A 1176 43.86 -35.27 -27.66
N GLY A 1177 43.41 -34.84 -28.84
CA GLY A 1177 44.25 -34.34 -29.94
C GLY A 1177 44.42 -32.81 -29.89
N PRO A 1178 45.45 -32.22 -30.53
CA PRO A 1178 46.11 -31.02 -30.02
C PRO A 1178 45.90 -29.75 -30.86
N ALA A 1179 45.61 -28.64 -30.18
CA ALA A 1179 46.02 -27.25 -30.46
C ALA A 1179 45.42 -26.40 -29.32
N GLY A 1180 46.04 -25.41 -28.70
CA GLY A 1180 47.29 -24.71 -28.91
C GLY A 1180 47.10 -23.30 -28.33
N GLY A 1181 47.92 -22.89 -27.36
CA GLY A 1181 48.16 -21.47 -27.06
C GLY A 1181 47.50 -20.84 -25.82
N SER A 1182 48.18 -20.98 -24.68
CA SER A 1182 48.48 -19.93 -23.68
C SER A 1182 47.35 -19.10 -23.05
N THR A 1183 47.01 -19.41 -21.80
CA THR A 1183 46.54 -18.41 -20.82
C THR A 1183 47.43 -18.39 -19.58
N ALA A 1184 47.61 -17.18 -19.07
CA ALA A 1184 48.34 -16.85 -17.86
C ALA A 1184 47.61 -17.41 -16.63
N LEU A 1185 47.85 -18.69 -16.31
CA LEU A 1185 47.38 -19.30 -15.06
C LEU A 1185 48.43 -20.28 -14.50
N GLN A 1186 49.69 -19.87 -14.47
CA GLN A 1186 50.80 -20.64 -13.89
C GLN A 1186 51.64 -19.84 -12.88
N ALA A 1187 51.06 -18.82 -12.23
CA ALA A 1187 51.77 -18.05 -11.19
C ALA A 1187 51.21 -18.19 -9.75
N HIS A 1188 50.00 -18.73 -9.53
CA HIS A 1188 49.40 -18.74 -8.18
C HIS A 1188 49.21 -20.12 -7.51
N ARG A 1189 49.78 -21.20 -8.06
CA ARG A 1189 49.91 -22.48 -7.34
C ARG A 1189 51.28 -22.64 -6.68
N ALA A 1190 51.58 -21.77 -5.72
CA ALA A 1190 52.69 -21.97 -4.78
C ALA A 1190 52.49 -21.35 -3.37
N ALA A 1191 51.38 -20.65 -3.10
CA ALA A 1191 51.19 -19.96 -1.81
C ALA A 1191 50.05 -20.53 -0.92
N GLY A 1192 49.16 -21.39 -1.44
CA GLY A 1192 47.97 -21.85 -0.71
C GLY A 1192 48.14 -23.10 0.17
N TYR A 1193 49.31 -23.74 0.18
CA TYR A 1193 49.53 -25.01 0.91
C TYR A 1193 50.20 -24.86 2.29
N VAL A 1194 50.38 -23.63 2.79
CA VAL A 1194 51.04 -23.38 4.09
C VAL A 1194 50.07 -22.90 5.18
N LEU A 1195 48.88 -22.38 4.83
CA LEU A 1195 47.95 -21.84 5.84
C LEU A 1195 47.00 -22.86 6.49
N VAL A 1196 46.66 -23.96 5.80
CA VAL A 1196 45.67 -24.93 6.32
C VAL A 1196 46.29 -25.90 7.34
N THR A 1197 47.63 -26.04 7.35
CA THR A 1197 48.33 -26.90 8.32
C THR A 1197 48.61 -26.23 9.67
N TYR A 1198 48.50 -24.89 9.76
CA TYR A 1198 48.76 -24.14 11.01
C TYR A 1198 47.51 -23.88 11.86
N LEU A 1199 46.31 -23.85 11.25
CA LEU A 1199 45.06 -23.59 11.98
C LEU A 1199 44.51 -24.83 12.71
N VAL A 1200 44.83 -26.05 12.25
CA VAL A 1200 44.38 -27.30 12.88
C VAL A 1200 45.22 -27.67 14.12
N VAL A 1201 46.43 -27.11 14.26
CA VAL A 1201 47.30 -27.34 15.43
C VAL A 1201 47.03 -26.35 16.57
N LEU A 1202 46.50 -25.16 16.29
CA LEU A 1202 46.26 -24.12 17.31
C LEU A 1202 44.97 -24.34 18.12
N VAL A 1203 43.97 -25.00 17.55
CA VAL A 1203 42.66 -25.24 18.22
C VAL A 1203 42.70 -26.45 19.16
N LEU A 1204 43.69 -27.34 19.04
CA LEU A 1204 43.84 -28.52 19.91
C LEU A 1204 44.78 -28.34 21.12
N THR A 1205 45.31 -27.14 21.37
CA THR A 1205 46.22 -26.87 22.51
C THR A 1205 45.76 -25.84 23.54
N VAL A 1206 44.52 -25.31 23.48
CA VAL A 1206 44.06 -24.25 24.42
C VAL A 1206 42.96 -24.69 25.41
N TRP A 1207 42.69 -25.99 25.56
CA TRP A 1207 41.89 -26.51 26.70
C TRP A 1207 42.51 -27.75 27.35
N ALA A 1208 43.82 -27.68 27.58
CA ALA A 1208 44.50 -28.46 28.61
C ALA A 1208 45.56 -27.59 29.30
N GLU A 1209 45.11 -26.58 30.05
CA GLU A 1209 45.72 -26.05 31.28
C GLU A 1209 44.67 -25.28 32.09
#